data_AF-A0A2T4VTB3-F1
#
_entry.id   AF-A0A2T4VTB3-F1
#
_cell.length_a   1.000
_cell.length_b   1.000
_cell.length_c   1.000
_cell.angle_alpha   90.00
_cell.angle_beta   90.00
_cell.angle_gamma   90.00
#
_symmetry.space_group_name_H-M   'P 1'
#
loop_
_entity.id
_entity.type
_entity.pdbx_description
1 polymer ?
#
loop_
_entity_poly.entity_id
_entity_poly.type
_entity_poly.pdbx_seq_one_letter_code
_entity_poly.pdbx_strand_id
1 'polypeptide(L)'
;MLLPDTSPTALQQPEIAAWIDAVKEEGYALTVYSNAQFLEDGGSARLKYRGIIVPDQSQVRMSDELVAALKRYTSGGGQLMLVYDAGALTSTGFYSIPKSRFSDMVGVDYVLYDELRDFTIGLGPAVGKLRVMRALDIPPGKSLGYSPELLADSRIASSRGIVSFLPSGPTNVGGLIGHDHEIYANIRPTPRGPVMGSSGLPLATRHATAVEANPVRGATPMKPTPAPPLDPDDSYLAKVEPDYETPHTAVNYGYNVVSYPSYVTRGSFDGEPLLTSPYHGLMAGTRNYGAGRVLFVNMPLVYLKLRTDGMPMHGFIDYFSRRMLNLPQLTSVPDGTAGLILNWHLDSKEAQAPTQQLKDMGVWKSGPFSIHMTAGPDTVNFGDGDGWDLPNNSVAQRFLREFVASGHEVGSHGGWIHDYYGFNASETNGETFQQYLALNDDAVTAVIGRPSREYSAPLGNNPLWAVSWLENKGITAFYFLGHTGMAPTRSWRNGTLTHPSIWTIPLTTYGTTATFEDWQEQKVPKEIIRKWHEALIAFAINNRTTRLIYAHPPGAVLWPDVLKHLLDSAERQSKHQQFRWYTMARIAQFMSDRRDVTWSVDASPTGAVRVTASHPSSLAGMTWCYRKSAYTKPRLLSGKARIADSDTDWVVRAEAGSGLQFEAAPRLGVQDDDPSWRDNGHSATP
;
A
#
# COMPACT_ATOMS: atom_id res chain seq x y z
N MET A 1 2.88 20.30 7.07
CA MET A 1 4.12 19.93 6.36
C MET A 1 4.90 21.20 6.08
N LEU A 2 6.18 21.21 6.45
CA LEU A 2 7.06 22.36 6.28
C LEU A 2 7.72 22.32 4.89
N LEU A 3 7.63 23.38 4.11
CA LEU A 3 8.22 23.48 2.76
C LEU A 3 9.18 24.67 2.62
N PRO A 4 10.18 24.60 1.73
CA PRO A 4 11.05 25.72 1.44
C PRO A 4 10.30 26.96 0.98
N ASP A 5 10.87 28.14 1.24
CA ASP A 5 10.37 29.41 0.71
C ASP A 5 10.63 29.46 -0.80
N THR A 6 9.67 28.96 -1.56
CA THR A 6 9.77 28.78 -3.01
C THR A 6 8.54 29.38 -3.69
N SER A 7 8.63 29.51 -5.02
CA SER A 7 7.55 30.01 -5.88
C SER A 7 6.21 29.29 -5.59
N PRO A 8 5.04 29.95 -5.78
CA PRO A 8 3.72 29.33 -5.68
C PRO A 8 3.55 28.01 -6.45
N THR A 9 4.38 27.77 -7.47
CA THR A 9 4.41 26.52 -8.25
C THR A 9 5.04 25.33 -7.51
N ALA A 10 5.63 25.52 -6.33
CA ALA A 10 6.25 24.46 -5.53
C ALA A 10 5.26 23.35 -5.15
N LEU A 11 3.99 23.68 -4.94
CA LEU A 11 2.94 22.68 -4.66
C LEU A 11 2.69 21.72 -5.84
N GLN A 12 3.17 22.06 -7.04
CA GLN A 12 3.05 21.24 -8.24
C GLN A 12 4.28 20.35 -8.46
N GLN A 13 5.35 20.51 -7.67
CA GLN A 13 6.50 19.61 -7.73
C GLN A 13 6.05 18.19 -7.34
N PRO A 14 6.42 17.15 -8.11
CA PRO A 14 5.93 15.79 -7.88
C PRO A 14 6.15 15.28 -6.46
N GLU A 15 7.29 15.57 -5.86
CA GLU A 15 7.62 15.18 -4.49
C GLU A 15 6.67 15.81 -3.46
N ILE A 16 6.32 17.09 -3.62
CA ILE A 16 5.40 17.78 -2.71
C ILE A 16 3.96 17.30 -2.94
N ALA A 17 3.57 17.15 -4.21
CA ALA A 17 2.23 16.69 -4.58
C ALA A 17 1.98 15.25 -4.10
N ALA A 18 2.97 14.35 -4.20
CA ALA A 18 2.89 12.99 -3.69
C ALA A 18 2.74 12.94 -2.16
N TRP A 19 3.43 13.82 -1.43
CA TRP A 19 3.23 13.99 0.02
C TRP A 19 1.80 14.42 0.37
N ILE A 20 1.28 15.43 -0.32
CA ILE A 20 -0.08 15.92 -0.10
C ILE A 20 -1.10 14.83 -0.43
N ASP A 21 -0.91 14.12 -1.54
CA ASP A 21 -1.77 13.01 -1.94
C ASP A 21 -1.77 11.89 -0.90
N ALA A 22 -0.61 11.41 -0.46
CA ALA A 22 -0.53 10.33 0.53
C ALA A 22 -1.22 10.71 1.85
N VAL A 23 -1.04 11.95 2.33
CA VAL A 23 -1.72 12.42 3.55
C VAL A 23 -3.24 12.50 3.37
N LYS A 24 -3.71 12.92 2.18
CA LYS A 24 -5.14 12.92 1.84
C LYS A 24 -5.71 11.52 1.71
N GLU A 25 -4.96 10.59 1.12
CA GLU A 25 -5.32 9.17 1.01
C GLU A 25 -5.49 8.55 2.40
N GLU A 26 -4.56 8.81 3.32
CA GLU A 26 -4.66 8.38 4.72
C GLU A 26 -5.73 9.12 5.53
N GLY A 27 -6.18 10.28 5.07
CA GLY A 27 -7.34 10.98 5.64
C GLY A 27 -7.04 11.85 6.82
N TYR A 28 -5.89 12.53 6.80
CA TYR A 28 -5.51 13.50 7.81
C TYR A 28 -5.57 14.93 7.28
N ALA A 29 -5.93 15.86 8.16
CA ALA A 29 -5.91 17.28 7.85
C ALA A 29 -4.45 17.76 7.74
N LEU A 30 -4.13 18.44 6.64
CA LEU A 30 -2.78 18.93 6.35
C LEU A 30 -2.79 20.42 6.05
N THR A 31 -1.91 21.15 6.73
CA THR A 31 -1.54 22.51 6.37
C THR A 31 -0.12 22.53 5.83
N VAL A 32 0.08 23.15 4.67
CA VAL A 32 1.40 23.48 4.15
C VAL A 32 1.87 24.79 4.77
N TYR A 33 3.13 24.83 5.18
CA TYR A 33 3.68 25.93 5.95
C TYR A 33 5.09 26.24 5.45
N SER A 34 5.38 27.50 5.11
CA SER A 34 6.70 27.87 4.58
C SER A 34 7.75 27.99 5.69
N ASN A 35 9.03 27.91 5.34
CA ASN A 35 10.14 28.10 6.27
C ASN A 35 10.11 29.51 6.89
N ALA A 36 9.90 30.56 6.10
CA ALA A 36 9.77 31.94 6.55
C ALA A 36 8.59 32.12 7.50
N GLN A 37 7.41 31.61 7.13
CA GLN A 37 6.23 31.64 8.01
C GLN A 37 6.52 30.96 9.35
N PHE A 38 7.15 29.78 9.32
CA PHE A 38 7.52 29.07 10.53
C PHE A 38 8.51 29.85 11.39
N LEU A 39 9.48 30.54 10.79
CA LEU A 39 10.43 31.38 11.50
C LEU A 39 9.79 32.63 12.09
N GLU A 40 8.85 33.26 11.38
CA GLU A 40 8.09 34.43 11.82
C GLU A 40 7.14 34.11 12.97
N ASP A 41 6.45 32.96 12.93
CA ASP A 41 5.64 32.50 14.06
C ASP A 41 6.54 32.25 15.28
N GLY A 42 6.27 32.94 16.39
CA GLY A 42 6.95 32.70 17.66
C GLY A 42 6.70 31.30 18.25
N GLY A 43 7.44 30.92 19.29
CA GLY A 43 7.37 29.57 19.89
C GLY A 43 5.96 29.10 20.24
N SER A 44 5.16 29.94 20.91
CA SER A 44 3.78 29.62 21.29
C SER A 44 2.84 29.51 20.08
N ALA A 45 3.08 30.29 19.02
CA ALA A 45 2.28 30.23 17.80
C ALA A 45 2.53 28.93 17.03
N ARG A 46 3.76 28.40 17.04
CA ARG A 46 4.10 27.12 16.40
C ARG A 46 3.41 25.93 17.06
N LEU A 47 3.22 25.96 18.38
CA LEU A 47 2.56 24.91 19.15
C LEU A 47 1.05 24.78 18.86
N LYS A 48 0.46 25.67 18.05
CA LYS A 48 -0.89 25.46 17.50
C LYS A 48 -0.97 24.21 16.61
N TYR A 49 0.15 23.81 16.01
CA TYR A 49 0.26 22.58 15.23
C TYR A 49 0.74 21.44 16.13
N ARG A 50 -0.08 20.39 16.28
CA ARG A 50 0.26 19.22 17.09
C ARG A 50 1.49 18.49 16.58
N GLY A 51 1.72 18.50 15.27
CA GLY A 51 2.89 17.89 14.66
C GLY A 51 3.35 18.59 13.40
N ILE A 52 4.65 18.48 13.12
CA ILE A 52 5.30 19.00 11.90
C ILE A 52 5.96 17.84 11.16
N ILE A 53 5.66 17.73 9.87
CA ILE A 53 6.36 16.85 8.94
C ILE A 53 7.42 17.68 8.23
N VAL A 54 8.67 17.21 8.28
CA VAL A 54 9.79 17.71 7.49
C VAL A 54 10.09 16.67 6.40
N PRO A 55 9.56 16.88 5.18
CA PRO A 55 9.60 15.89 4.11
C PRO A 55 11.01 15.71 3.51
N ASP A 56 11.29 14.51 3.01
CA ASP A 56 12.48 14.21 2.22
C ASP A 56 12.41 14.87 0.83
N GLN A 57 13.57 14.99 0.17
CA GLN A 57 13.82 15.61 -1.15
C GLN A 57 13.49 17.10 -1.31
N SER A 58 12.41 17.58 -0.71
CA SER A 58 12.00 18.99 -0.78
C SER A 58 12.68 19.84 0.28
N GLN A 59 13.04 19.30 1.46
CA GLN A 59 13.68 20.04 2.56
C GLN A 59 15.16 19.69 2.78
N VAL A 60 15.89 19.36 1.71
CA VAL A 60 17.29 18.91 1.80
C VAL A 60 18.23 20.00 2.36
N ARG A 61 18.00 21.26 1.98
CA ARG A 61 18.80 22.42 2.41
C ARG A 61 18.08 23.19 3.50
N MET A 62 18.74 23.42 4.63
CA MET A 62 18.20 24.20 5.75
C MET A 62 19.20 25.19 6.32
N SER A 63 18.72 26.37 6.72
CA SER A 63 19.50 27.32 7.51
C SER A 63 19.63 26.87 8.97
N ASP A 64 20.63 27.38 9.69
CA ASP A 64 20.84 27.03 11.10
C ASP A 64 19.72 27.60 11.99
N GLU A 65 19.14 28.75 11.61
CA GLU A 65 17.99 29.34 12.29
C GLU A 65 16.78 28.41 12.22
N LEU A 66 16.53 27.78 11.05
CA LEU A 66 15.43 26.84 10.88
C LEU A 66 15.66 25.55 11.67
N VAL A 67 16.87 25.01 11.64
CA VAL A 67 17.24 23.84 12.47
C VAL A 67 17.02 24.15 13.95
N ALA A 68 17.48 25.30 14.44
CA ALA A 68 17.28 25.73 15.81
C ALA A 68 15.81 25.99 16.15
N ALA A 69 15.01 26.48 15.19
CA ALA A 69 13.57 26.69 15.36
C ALA A 69 12.82 25.35 15.49
N LEU A 70 13.16 24.34 14.69
CA LEU A 70 12.59 23.00 14.78
C LEU A 70 12.96 22.31 16.09
N LYS A 71 14.22 22.39 16.52
CA LYS A 71 14.66 21.89 17.83
C LYS A 71 13.87 22.55 18.98
N ARG A 72 13.69 23.87 18.94
CA ARG A 72 12.90 24.62 19.94
C ARG A 72 11.41 24.24 19.93
N TYR A 73 10.83 24.02 18.74
CA TYR A 73 9.46 23.54 18.63
C TYR A 73 9.30 22.17 19.32
N THR A 74 10.18 21.21 18.99
CA THR A 74 10.12 19.87 19.57
C THR A 74 10.41 19.91 21.07
N SER A 75 11.46 20.62 21.52
CA SER A 75 11.78 20.71 22.95
C SER A 75 10.70 21.41 23.77
N GLY A 76 9.90 22.28 23.14
CA GLY A 76 8.73 22.93 23.73
C GLY A 76 7.45 22.10 23.79
N GLY A 77 7.46 20.84 23.34
CA GLY A 77 6.29 19.94 23.37
C GLY A 77 5.75 19.52 22.00
N GLY A 78 6.27 20.11 20.93
CA GLY A 78 5.91 19.77 19.56
C GLY A 78 6.32 18.35 19.16
N GLN A 79 5.61 17.78 18.19
CA GLN A 79 5.91 16.45 17.65
C GLN A 79 6.49 16.61 16.24
N LEU A 80 7.63 16.01 15.95
CA LEU A 80 8.32 16.21 14.67
C LEU A 80 8.51 14.88 13.95
N MET A 81 8.07 14.80 12.68
CA MET A 81 8.47 13.73 11.77
C MET A 81 9.60 14.25 10.89
N LEU A 82 10.81 13.71 11.06
CA LEU A 82 12.01 14.07 10.30
C LEU A 82 12.35 12.96 9.32
N VAL A 83 12.31 13.25 8.02
CA VAL A 83 12.40 12.22 6.97
C VAL A 83 13.71 12.34 6.18
N TYR A 84 14.48 11.25 6.20
CA TYR A 84 15.64 10.96 5.36
C TYR A 84 16.66 12.10 5.23
N ASP A 85 16.74 12.73 4.06
CA ASP A 85 17.72 13.75 3.69
C ASP A 85 17.31 15.17 4.09
N ALA A 86 16.20 15.32 4.84
CA ALA A 86 15.78 16.58 5.41
C ALA A 86 16.90 17.25 6.23
N GLY A 87 17.29 18.44 5.81
CA GLY A 87 18.34 19.25 6.44
C GLY A 87 19.75 18.67 6.35
N ALA A 88 19.98 17.65 5.52
CA ALA A 88 21.29 17.03 5.31
C ALA A 88 22.34 18.03 4.81
N LEU A 89 21.90 19.05 4.04
CA LEU A 89 22.76 20.14 3.59
C LEU A 89 22.51 21.44 4.36
N THR A 90 23.58 22.20 4.59
CA THR A 90 23.52 23.61 5.02
C THR A 90 22.87 24.48 3.94
N SER A 91 22.53 25.72 4.28
CA SER A 91 22.04 26.72 3.32
C SER A 91 23.02 26.95 2.16
N THR A 92 24.32 26.78 2.41
CA THR A 92 25.40 26.88 1.41
C THR A 92 25.58 25.62 0.56
N GLY A 93 24.81 24.56 0.80
CA GLY A 93 24.81 23.35 -0.02
C GLY A 93 25.88 22.32 0.32
N PHE A 94 26.47 22.39 1.53
CA PHE A 94 27.45 21.43 2.01
C PHE A 94 26.83 20.51 3.07
N TYR A 95 27.31 19.27 3.15
CA TYR A 95 26.99 18.41 4.29
C TYR A 95 27.51 19.04 5.58
N SER A 96 26.72 18.93 6.65
CA SER A 96 27.22 19.30 7.98
C SER A 96 28.28 18.31 8.45
N ILE A 97 29.37 18.83 9.01
CA ILE A 97 30.51 18.05 9.49
C ILE A 97 30.49 18.02 11.02
N PRO A 98 30.78 16.87 11.67
CA PRO A 98 31.06 15.56 11.05
C PRO A 98 29.79 14.76 10.72
N LYS A 99 28.62 15.23 11.15
CA LYS A 99 27.33 14.52 11.09
C LYS A 99 26.16 15.49 10.94
N SER A 100 24.95 14.98 10.76
CA SER A 100 23.72 15.78 10.70
C SER A 100 23.58 16.71 11.91
N ARG A 101 23.13 17.95 11.64
CA ARG A 101 22.76 18.94 12.67
C ARG A 101 21.58 18.52 13.56
N PHE A 102 20.85 17.46 13.19
CA PHE A 102 19.76 16.89 13.99
C PHE A 102 20.17 15.65 14.80
N SER A 103 21.43 15.20 14.76
CA SER A 103 21.87 13.95 15.42
C SER A 103 21.60 13.94 16.93
N ASP A 104 21.76 15.08 17.62
CA ASP A 104 21.43 15.24 19.04
C ASP A 104 19.94 15.13 19.36
N MET A 105 19.08 15.54 18.42
CA MET A 105 17.64 15.44 18.53
C MET A 105 17.17 14.02 18.23
N VAL A 106 17.71 13.41 17.16
CA VAL A 106 17.40 12.04 16.74
C VAL A 106 17.96 11.01 17.72
N GLY A 107 19.10 11.24 18.36
CA GLY A 107 19.74 10.30 19.30
C GLY A 107 20.71 9.31 18.66
N VAL A 108 20.95 9.40 17.36
CA VAL A 108 22.03 8.68 16.66
C VAL A 108 22.73 9.60 15.68
N ASP A 109 23.98 9.27 15.38
CA ASP A 109 24.77 9.99 14.38
C ASP A 109 24.41 9.47 12.99
N TYR A 110 24.00 10.36 12.10
CA TYR A 110 23.64 10.05 10.71
C TYR A 110 24.06 11.19 9.77
N VAL A 111 23.98 10.98 8.45
CA VAL A 111 24.59 11.88 7.44
C VAL A 111 26.11 12.01 7.69
N LEU A 112 26.80 10.88 7.78
CA LEU A 112 28.21 10.76 8.15
C LEU A 112 29.16 11.02 6.96
N TYR A 113 28.83 12.00 6.11
CA TYR A 113 29.52 12.20 4.83
C TYR A 113 31.00 12.57 5.00
N ASP A 114 31.38 13.21 6.10
CA ASP A 114 32.78 13.59 6.35
C ASP A 114 33.71 12.36 6.36
N GLU A 115 33.26 11.29 7.00
CA GLU A 115 33.99 10.03 7.11
C GLU A 115 33.64 9.05 5.98
N LEU A 116 32.35 8.81 5.74
CA LEU A 116 31.88 7.76 4.85
C LEU A 116 31.85 8.14 3.37
N ARG A 117 31.82 9.44 3.06
CA ARG A 117 31.75 9.96 1.68
C ARG A 117 30.66 9.22 0.88
N ASP A 118 31.03 8.57 -0.21
CA ASP A 118 30.15 7.84 -1.11
C ASP A 118 29.41 6.67 -0.44
N PHE A 119 29.84 6.24 0.74
CA PHE A 119 29.27 5.11 1.50
C PHE A 119 28.31 5.56 2.62
N THR A 120 27.87 6.82 2.62
CA THR A 120 26.95 7.33 3.67
C THR A 120 25.53 6.75 3.55
N ILE A 121 25.15 6.21 2.37
CA ILE A 121 23.84 5.60 2.13
C ILE A 121 23.99 4.09 1.96
N GLY A 122 23.40 3.35 2.87
CA GLY A 122 23.29 1.91 2.82
C GLY A 122 22.00 1.43 2.17
N LEU A 123 22.08 0.30 1.46
CA LEU A 123 20.95 -0.47 0.97
C LEU A 123 20.82 -1.75 1.79
N GLY A 124 19.66 -1.98 2.40
CA GLY A 124 19.45 -3.16 3.23
C GLY A 124 18.00 -3.38 3.65
N PRO A 125 17.71 -4.52 4.29
CA PRO A 125 16.36 -4.86 4.73
C PRO A 125 15.92 -3.94 5.87
N ALA A 126 14.61 -3.67 5.93
CA ALA A 126 13.98 -2.98 7.04
C ALA A 126 13.38 -4.00 8.02
N VAL A 127 14.06 -4.18 9.15
CA VAL A 127 13.72 -5.17 10.19
C VAL A 127 13.08 -4.49 11.39
N GLY A 128 11.91 -4.96 11.79
CA GLY A 128 11.16 -4.44 12.93
C GLY A 128 10.30 -5.52 13.57
N LYS A 129 9.90 -5.30 14.82
CA LYS A 129 9.03 -6.23 15.55
C LYS A 129 7.68 -6.38 14.83
N LEU A 130 7.05 -7.56 14.89
CA LEU A 130 5.76 -7.81 14.24
C LEU A 130 4.69 -6.76 14.62
N ARG A 131 4.61 -6.34 15.89
CA ARG A 131 3.68 -5.25 16.28
C ARG A 131 3.97 -3.94 15.55
N VAL A 132 5.24 -3.63 15.28
CA VAL A 132 5.66 -2.42 14.56
C VAL A 132 5.29 -2.55 13.08
N MET A 133 5.44 -3.73 12.49
CA MET A 133 4.98 -3.95 11.11
C MET A 133 3.48 -3.68 10.98
N ARG A 134 2.67 -4.22 11.90
CA ARG A 134 1.22 -3.95 11.94
C ARG A 134 0.90 -2.50 12.28
N ALA A 135 1.79 -1.82 13.00
CA ALA A 135 1.69 -0.40 13.32
C ALA A 135 1.90 0.53 12.14
N LEU A 136 2.73 0.11 11.20
CA LEU A 136 3.04 0.80 9.96
C LEU A 136 2.09 0.38 8.82
N ASP A 137 0.91 -0.14 9.16
CA ASP A 137 -0.12 -0.63 8.23
C ASP A 137 0.39 -1.65 7.18
N ILE A 138 1.47 -2.38 7.51
CA ILE A 138 1.94 -3.52 6.72
C ILE A 138 1.01 -4.69 7.06
N PRO A 139 0.28 -5.29 6.10
CA PRO A 139 -0.67 -6.36 6.41
C PRO A 139 0.03 -7.71 6.64
N PRO A 140 -0.66 -8.68 7.28
CA PRO A 140 -0.24 -10.08 7.31
C PRO A 140 0.16 -10.60 5.93
N GLY A 141 1.30 -11.30 5.85
CA GLY A 141 1.85 -11.82 4.60
C GLY A 141 2.81 -10.86 3.91
N LYS A 142 2.71 -9.55 4.13
CA LYS A 142 3.66 -8.55 3.58
C LYS A 142 4.89 -8.31 4.44
N SER A 143 4.95 -8.97 5.59
CA SER A 143 6.14 -9.13 6.38
C SER A 143 6.25 -10.57 6.87
N LEU A 144 7.47 -11.11 6.85
CA LEU A 144 7.79 -12.46 7.31
C LEU A 144 8.82 -12.40 8.44
N GLY A 145 8.90 -13.48 9.23
CA GLY A 145 9.91 -13.62 10.28
C GLY A 145 11.31 -13.40 9.69
N TYR A 146 12.09 -12.57 10.35
CA TYR A 146 13.44 -12.24 9.90
C TYR A 146 14.43 -13.26 10.46
N SER A 147 15.15 -13.93 9.58
CA SER A 147 16.35 -14.73 9.90
C SER A 147 17.52 -14.30 9.00
N PRO A 148 18.78 -14.39 9.47
CA PRO A 148 19.95 -14.15 8.61
C PRO A 148 20.00 -15.06 7.36
N GLU A 149 19.37 -16.23 7.41
CA GLU A 149 19.27 -17.19 6.31
C GLU A 149 18.32 -16.69 5.20
N LEU A 150 17.22 -16.02 5.57
CA LEU A 150 16.31 -15.36 4.63
C LEU A 150 17.04 -14.34 3.72
N LEU A 151 18.13 -13.74 4.24
CA LEU A 151 18.97 -12.79 3.49
C LEU A 151 19.94 -13.49 2.53
N ALA A 152 20.45 -14.66 2.88
CA ALA A 152 21.35 -15.45 2.04
C ALA A 152 20.64 -15.98 0.79
N ASP A 153 19.33 -16.25 0.90
CA ASP A 153 18.48 -16.73 -0.19
C ASP A 153 17.94 -15.63 -1.11
N SER A 154 17.92 -14.37 -0.66
CA SER A 154 17.80 -13.21 -1.54
C SER A 154 19.10 -12.99 -2.33
N ARG A 155 19.31 -13.80 -3.39
CA ARG A 155 20.47 -13.79 -4.32
C ARG A 155 20.62 -12.50 -5.16
N ILE A 156 20.21 -11.36 -4.62
CA ILE A 156 20.62 -10.03 -5.08
C ILE A 156 21.80 -9.50 -4.22
N ALA A 157 21.99 -10.00 -2.99
CA ALA A 157 23.13 -9.61 -2.15
C ALA A 157 24.40 -10.47 -2.35
N SER A 158 24.27 -11.69 -2.89
CA SER A 158 25.34 -12.69 -2.81
C SER A 158 26.28 -12.80 -4.01
N SER A 159 26.13 -12.00 -5.07
CA SER A 159 27.10 -12.06 -6.18
C SER A 159 28.39 -11.28 -5.91
N ARG A 160 28.49 -10.43 -4.86
CA ARG A 160 29.74 -9.68 -4.57
C ARG A 160 30.12 -9.38 -3.12
N GLY A 161 29.42 -9.83 -2.08
CA GLY A 161 29.97 -9.72 -0.71
C GLY A 161 30.45 -8.33 -0.28
N ILE A 162 29.78 -7.27 -0.74
CA ILE A 162 29.95 -5.91 -0.23
C ILE A 162 28.58 -5.48 0.28
N VAL A 163 28.55 -5.03 1.53
CA VAL A 163 27.51 -4.14 2.06
C VAL A 163 27.10 -3.17 0.94
N SER A 164 25.88 -3.25 0.42
CA SER A 164 25.51 -2.44 -0.74
C SER A 164 25.32 -1.00 -0.30
N PHE A 165 26.10 -0.09 -0.89
CA PHE A 165 26.00 1.34 -0.67
C PHE A 165 25.57 2.04 -1.96
N LEU A 166 24.88 3.16 -1.82
CA LEU A 166 24.54 4.03 -2.95
C LEU A 166 25.46 5.26 -2.96
N PRO A 167 26.15 5.55 -4.09
CA PRO A 167 27.03 6.71 -4.18
C PRO A 167 26.31 8.00 -3.82
N SER A 168 26.83 8.74 -2.86
CA SER A 168 26.25 10.00 -2.38
C SER A 168 27.15 11.20 -2.66
N GLY A 169 26.56 12.40 -2.70
CA GLY A 169 27.33 13.64 -2.83
C GLY A 169 26.42 14.87 -2.75
N PRO A 170 26.96 16.10 -2.79
CA PRO A 170 26.15 17.32 -2.68
C PRO A 170 25.05 17.48 -3.76
N THR A 171 25.20 16.80 -4.90
CA THR A 171 24.21 16.75 -5.98
C THR A 171 23.37 15.46 -5.99
N ASN A 172 23.71 14.48 -5.14
CA ASN A 172 23.00 13.21 -4.95
C ASN A 172 22.92 12.90 -3.45
N VAL A 173 22.26 13.79 -2.71
CA VAL A 173 22.39 13.86 -1.24
C VAL A 173 21.92 12.57 -0.58
N GLY A 174 20.80 12.04 -1.06
CA GLY A 174 20.24 10.77 -0.62
C GLY A 174 20.73 9.54 -1.39
N GLY A 175 21.71 9.65 -2.28
CA GLY A 175 22.22 8.50 -3.06
C GLY A 175 21.23 7.90 -4.07
N LEU A 176 20.14 8.59 -4.42
CA LEU A 176 19.00 8.02 -5.15
C LEU A 176 19.12 8.10 -6.68
N ILE A 177 20.04 8.90 -7.22
CA ILE A 177 20.26 9.00 -8.67
C ILE A 177 20.75 7.66 -9.22
N GLY A 178 20.02 7.12 -10.21
CA GLY A 178 20.35 5.86 -10.88
C GLY A 178 19.95 4.60 -10.11
N HIS A 179 19.47 4.72 -8.87
CA HIS A 179 18.81 3.62 -8.18
C HIS A 179 17.44 3.35 -8.83
N ASP A 180 17.07 2.08 -8.96
CA ASP A 180 15.76 1.66 -9.46
C ASP A 180 15.10 0.77 -8.40
N HIS A 181 14.08 1.33 -7.73
CA HIS A 181 13.24 0.59 -6.78
C HIS A 181 12.02 -0.04 -7.44
N GLU A 182 11.66 0.37 -8.67
CA GLU A 182 10.53 -0.22 -9.41
C GLU A 182 10.81 -1.67 -9.82
N ILE A 183 12.06 -2.14 -9.72
CA ILE A 183 12.42 -3.55 -9.91
C ILE A 183 11.51 -4.51 -9.13
N TYR A 184 11.07 -4.12 -7.93
CA TYR A 184 10.21 -4.95 -7.10
C TYR A 184 8.75 -4.95 -7.55
N ALA A 185 8.34 -3.99 -8.39
CA ALA A 185 7.00 -3.89 -8.97
C ALA A 185 6.92 -4.46 -10.41
N ASN A 186 8.05 -4.55 -11.11
CA ASN A 186 8.15 -4.99 -12.51
C ASN A 186 8.19 -6.53 -12.68
N ILE A 187 7.61 -7.28 -11.75
CA ILE A 187 7.58 -8.74 -11.81
C ILE A 187 6.81 -9.15 -13.06
N ARG A 188 7.50 -9.84 -13.97
CA ARG A 188 6.84 -10.68 -14.97
C ARG A 188 6.70 -12.06 -14.32
N PRO A 189 5.48 -12.59 -14.13
CA PRO A 189 5.35 -13.98 -13.70
C PRO A 189 6.19 -14.86 -14.63
N THR A 190 7.07 -15.65 -14.03
CA THR A 190 7.88 -16.61 -14.76
C THR A 190 6.96 -17.58 -15.51
N PRO A 191 7.30 -18.01 -16.74
CA PRO A 191 6.57 -19.07 -17.43
C PRO A 191 6.44 -20.29 -16.50
N ARG A 192 5.21 -20.71 -16.21
CA ARG A 192 4.91 -21.77 -15.24
C ARG A 192 5.28 -23.15 -15.79
N GLY A 193 5.70 -24.06 -14.91
CA GLY A 193 5.76 -25.49 -15.19
C GLY A 193 4.38 -26.17 -15.04
N PRO A 194 4.20 -27.42 -15.49
CA PRO A 194 2.90 -28.10 -15.43
C PRO A 194 2.44 -28.33 -13.99
N VAL A 195 1.22 -27.89 -13.68
CA VAL A 195 0.51 -28.24 -12.44
C VAL A 195 -0.06 -29.65 -12.61
N MET A 196 0.31 -30.57 -11.72
CA MET A 196 -0.26 -31.92 -11.71
C MET A 196 -1.64 -31.93 -11.03
N GLY A 197 -2.63 -32.50 -11.71
CA GLY A 197 -3.95 -32.75 -11.11
C GLY A 197 -3.91 -33.90 -10.10
N SER A 198 -4.95 -34.01 -9.27
CA SER A 198 -5.13 -35.09 -8.27
C SER A 198 -5.21 -36.50 -8.87
N SER A 199 -5.36 -36.61 -10.19
CA SER A 199 -5.34 -37.86 -10.96
C SER A 199 -3.93 -38.28 -11.42
N GLY A 200 -2.87 -37.54 -11.05
CA GLY A 200 -1.51 -37.81 -11.52
C GLY A 200 -1.29 -37.54 -13.02
N LEU A 201 -2.28 -36.91 -13.68
CA LEU A 201 -2.14 -36.44 -15.05
C LEU A 201 -1.56 -35.02 -15.04
N PRO A 202 -0.52 -34.73 -15.84
CA PRO A 202 -0.08 -33.36 -16.05
C PRO A 202 -1.22 -32.58 -16.72
N LEU A 203 -1.62 -31.43 -16.15
CA LEU A 203 -2.28 -30.42 -16.98
C LEU A 203 -1.22 -29.95 -17.98
N ALA A 204 -1.49 -30.15 -19.27
CA ALA A 204 -0.53 -29.87 -20.32
C ALA A 204 -0.38 -28.35 -20.51
N THR A 205 0.54 -27.72 -19.77
CA THR A 205 0.97 -26.34 -20.02
C THR A 205 2.04 -26.33 -21.10
N ARG A 206 1.68 -25.93 -22.32
CA ARG A 206 2.64 -25.57 -23.36
C ARG A 206 2.85 -24.05 -23.32
N HIS A 207 3.92 -23.58 -22.70
CA HIS A 207 4.28 -22.15 -22.72
C HIS A 207 5.43 -21.86 -23.69
N ALA A 208 5.37 -20.68 -24.30
CA ALA A 208 6.43 -20.14 -25.15
C ALA A 208 7.63 -19.66 -24.32
N THR A 209 8.84 -19.86 -24.84
CA THR A 209 10.03 -19.13 -24.41
C THR A 209 9.86 -17.65 -24.74
N ALA A 210 9.97 -16.77 -23.73
CA ALA A 210 9.96 -15.32 -23.94
C ALA A 210 10.98 -14.93 -25.01
N VAL A 211 10.54 -14.19 -26.03
CA VAL A 211 11.44 -13.48 -26.94
C VAL A 211 12.10 -12.38 -26.11
N GLU A 212 13.44 -12.33 -26.07
CA GLU A 212 14.18 -11.28 -25.38
C GLU A 212 13.71 -9.91 -25.91
N ALA A 213 12.99 -9.16 -25.08
CA ALA A 213 12.70 -7.77 -25.35
C ALA A 213 14.02 -6.99 -25.30
N ASN A 214 14.29 -6.21 -26.35
CA ASN A 214 15.47 -5.35 -26.41
C ASN A 214 15.56 -4.48 -25.15
N PRO A 215 16.71 -4.45 -24.45
CA PRO A 215 16.86 -3.64 -23.25
C PRO A 215 16.68 -2.16 -23.56
N VAL A 216 16.00 -1.45 -22.67
CA VAL A 216 16.16 0.00 -22.52
C VAL A 216 17.66 0.25 -22.32
N ARG A 217 18.28 1.12 -23.13
CA ARG A 217 19.70 1.45 -23.00
C ARG A 217 20.01 1.84 -21.55
N GLY A 218 20.78 1.01 -20.86
CA GLY A 218 21.29 1.26 -19.52
C GLY A 218 20.81 0.32 -18.42
N ALA A 219 19.80 -0.54 -18.66
CA ALA A 219 19.35 -1.54 -17.69
C ALA A 219 19.45 -2.94 -18.30
N THR A 220 20.28 -3.80 -17.71
CA THR A 220 20.23 -5.24 -17.99
C THR A 220 19.00 -5.78 -17.27
N PRO A 221 17.99 -6.36 -17.95
CA PRO A 221 16.86 -6.97 -17.28
C PRO A 221 17.37 -8.10 -16.38
N MET A 222 17.22 -7.94 -15.08
CA MET A 222 17.51 -9.00 -14.13
C MET A 222 16.47 -10.12 -14.38
N LYS A 223 16.89 -11.30 -14.84
CA LYS A 223 15.99 -12.46 -14.91
C LYS A 223 15.56 -12.77 -13.46
N PRO A 224 14.26 -12.66 -13.11
CA PRO A 224 13.81 -13.05 -11.78
C PRO A 224 14.10 -14.55 -11.63
N THR A 225 14.91 -14.89 -10.64
CA THR A 225 15.04 -16.28 -10.20
C THR A 225 13.88 -16.53 -9.26
N PRO A 226 13.12 -17.64 -9.40
CA PRO A 226 12.03 -17.96 -8.48
C PRO A 226 12.54 -17.87 -7.03
N ALA A 227 11.83 -17.12 -6.19
CA ALA A 227 12.12 -17.11 -4.77
C ALA A 227 12.01 -18.55 -4.23
N PRO A 228 12.94 -19.00 -3.36
CA PRO A 228 12.79 -20.29 -2.69
C PRO A 228 11.44 -20.35 -1.94
N PRO A 229 10.85 -21.55 -1.80
CA PRO A 229 9.58 -21.72 -1.08
C PRO A 229 9.71 -21.17 0.34
N LEU A 230 8.67 -20.50 0.82
CA LEU A 230 8.58 -20.11 2.23
C LEU A 230 8.60 -21.36 3.11
N ASP A 231 9.47 -21.41 4.12
CA ASP A 231 9.41 -22.46 5.13
C ASP A 231 8.12 -22.30 5.95
N PRO A 232 7.16 -23.22 5.83
CA PRO A 232 5.89 -23.09 6.49
C PRO A 232 5.91 -23.43 7.98
N ASP A 233 6.92 -24.16 8.45
CA ASP A 233 7.11 -24.48 9.87
C ASP A 233 7.61 -23.25 10.65
N ASP A 234 8.24 -22.30 9.94
CA ASP A 234 8.69 -20.99 10.47
C ASP A 234 7.63 -19.87 10.37
N SER A 235 6.42 -20.18 9.87
CA SER A 235 5.36 -19.18 9.78
C SER A 235 4.87 -18.76 11.17
N TYR A 236 4.95 -17.46 11.48
CA TYR A 236 4.37 -16.90 12.71
C TYR A 236 2.85 -17.14 12.82
N LEU A 237 2.18 -17.41 11.70
CA LEU A 237 0.76 -17.78 11.68
C LEU A 237 0.54 -19.24 12.11
N ALA A 238 1.54 -20.12 12.05
CA ALA A 238 1.41 -21.49 12.55
C ALA A 238 1.13 -21.52 14.06
N LYS A 239 1.60 -20.51 14.80
CA LYS A 239 1.46 -20.38 16.25
C LYS A 239 0.00 -20.14 16.67
N VAL A 240 -0.36 -20.56 17.88
CA VAL A 240 -1.69 -20.31 18.46
C VAL A 240 -1.87 -18.82 18.75
N GLU A 241 -0.82 -18.20 19.28
CA GLU A 241 -0.70 -16.75 19.43
C GLU A 241 0.59 -16.28 18.74
N PRO A 242 0.53 -15.31 17.82
CA PRO A 242 1.71 -14.70 17.24
C PRO A 242 2.59 -14.05 18.31
N ASP A 243 3.89 -14.32 18.29
CA ASP A 243 4.83 -13.51 19.08
C ASP A 243 5.05 -12.16 18.39
N TYR A 244 4.40 -11.14 18.93
CA TYR A 244 4.46 -9.77 18.42
C TYR A 244 5.80 -9.06 18.64
N GLU A 245 6.72 -9.68 19.40
CA GLU A 245 8.09 -9.23 19.61
C GLU A 245 9.08 -9.85 18.61
N THR A 246 8.67 -10.89 17.87
CA THR A 246 9.53 -11.51 16.86
C THR A 246 9.92 -10.48 15.78
N PRO A 247 11.20 -10.39 15.37
CA PRO A 247 11.64 -9.55 14.26
C PRO A 247 11.08 -10.03 12.93
N HIS A 248 10.62 -9.09 12.11
CA HIS A 248 10.11 -9.32 10.77
C HIS A 248 10.78 -8.38 9.78
N THR A 249 10.72 -8.73 8.49
CA THR A 249 11.13 -7.86 7.38
C THR A 249 10.07 -7.80 6.28
N ALA A 250 10.02 -6.69 5.55
CA ALA A 250 9.12 -6.52 4.41
C ALA A 250 9.53 -7.43 3.23
N VAL A 251 8.53 -7.95 2.53
CA VAL A 251 8.71 -8.83 1.36
C VAL A 251 7.79 -8.44 0.21
N ASN A 252 8.15 -8.77 -1.03
CA ASN A 252 7.32 -8.48 -2.20
C ASN A 252 6.79 -9.74 -2.90
N TYR A 253 5.83 -9.59 -3.82
CA TYR A 253 5.42 -10.68 -4.69
C TYR A 253 6.62 -11.13 -5.54
N GLY A 254 6.83 -12.43 -5.75
CA GLY A 254 7.95 -12.95 -6.57
C GLY A 254 9.39 -12.63 -6.09
N TYR A 255 9.57 -11.73 -5.13
CA TYR A 255 10.84 -11.30 -4.56
C TYR A 255 10.79 -11.48 -3.03
N ASN A 256 11.86 -12.02 -2.44
CA ASN A 256 11.98 -12.15 -0.98
C ASN A 256 12.08 -10.77 -0.30
N VAL A 257 13.19 -10.52 0.40
CA VAL A 257 13.33 -9.35 1.24
C VAL A 257 13.49 -8.08 0.39
N VAL A 258 12.69 -7.06 0.66
CA VAL A 258 12.84 -5.74 0.02
C VAL A 258 13.96 -4.99 0.71
N SER A 259 14.91 -4.48 -0.08
CA SER A 259 15.98 -3.61 0.41
C SER A 259 15.63 -2.14 0.20
N TYR A 260 15.88 -1.31 1.21
CA TYR A 260 15.59 0.12 1.21
C TYR A 260 16.86 0.95 1.41
N PRO A 261 17.00 2.10 0.74
CA PRO A 261 18.03 3.08 1.04
C PRO A 261 17.84 3.70 2.43
N SER A 262 18.93 3.89 3.16
CA SER A 262 18.97 4.58 4.45
C SER A 262 20.34 5.21 4.67
N TYR A 263 20.44 6.35 5.37
CA TYR A 263 21.75 6.82 5.85
C TYR A 263 22.32 5.80 6.85
N VAL A 264 23.62 5.53 6.77
CA VAL A 264 24.30 4.77 7.83
C VAL A 264 24.17 5.54 9.14
N THR A 265 23.71 4.86 10.18
CA THR A 265 23.59 5.42 11.53
C THR A 265 24.57 4.76 12.50
N ARG A 266 25.07 5.53 13.46
CA ARG A 266 26.00 5.05 14.49
C ARG A 266 25.63 5.59 15.87
N GLY A 267 26.08 4.88 16.89
CA GLY A 267 25.78 5.19 18.30
C GLY A 267 24.71 4.25 18.87
N SER A 268 24.49 4.37 20.18
CA SER A 268 23.38 3.69 20.85
C SER A 268 22.13 4.56 20.73
N PHE A 269 21.03 3.98 20.27
CA PHE A 269 19.77 4.69 20.20
C PHE A 269 19.05 4.60 21.55
N ASP A 270 18.86 5.75 22.20
CA ASP A 270 18.20 5.92 23.50
C ASP A 270 16.69 6.21 23.37
N GLY A 271 16.06 5.73 22.28
CA GLY A 271 14.62 5.83 22.01
C GLY A 271 13.96 4.48 21.75
N GLU A 272 12.75 4.49 21.19
CA GLU A 272 12.03 3.28 20.78
C GLU A 272 12.32 2.98 19.30
N PRO A 273 13.13 1.95 18.97
CA PRO A 273 13.40 1.59 17.59
C PRO A 273 12.14 0.98 16.95
N LEU A 274 11.77 1.50 15.78
CA LEU A 274 10.68 0.95 14.97
C LEU A 274 11.23 0.00 13.91
N LEU A 275 12.17 0.49 13.11
CA LEU A 275 12.84 -0.27 12.06
C LEU A 275 14.35 -0.11 12.18
N THR A 276 15.08 -1.18 11.92
CA THR A 276 16.54 -1.24 11.88
C THR A 276 16.99 -1.99 10.63
N SER A 277 18.18 -1.68 10.15
CA SER A 277 18.90 -2.51 9.21
C SER A 277 20.03 -3.22 9.97
N PRO A 278 20.18 -4.55 9.83
CA PRO A 278 21.29 -5.30 10.41
C PRO A 278 22.65 -4.81 9.90
N TYR A 279 22.68 -4.10 8.77
CA TYR A 279 23.89 -3.61 8.12
C TYR A 279 24.17 -2.12 8.35
N HIS A 280 23.11 -1.31 8.55
CA HIS A 280 23.21 0.16 8.47
C HIS A 280 22.63 0.90 9.70
N GLY A 281 22.18 0.17 10.71
CA GLY A 281 21.71 0.71 11.99
C GLY A 281 20.24 1.11 12.00
N LEU A 282 19.87 2.17 12.70
CA LEU A 282 18.51 2.68 12.83
C LEU A 282 17.94 3.18 11.49
N MET A 283 16.81 2.61 11.07
CA MET A 283 16.04 3.07 9.91
C MET A 283 14.83 3.91 10.31
N ALA A 284 14.21 3.62 11.45
CA ALA A 284 13.17 4.48 12.01
C ALA A 284 13.05 4.28 13.51
N GLY A 285 12.71 5.34 14.23
CA GLY A 285 12.55 5.28 15.68
C GLY A 285 11.85 6.52 16.22
N THR A 286 11.26 6.39 17.41
CA THR A 286 10.77 7.56 18.16
C THR A 286 11.66 7.87 19.33
N ARG A 287 11.83 9.15 19.64
CA ARG A 287 12.65 9.59 20.77
C ARG A 287 12.10 10.88 21.38
N ASN A 288 12.06 10.95 22.70
CA ASN A 288 11.71 12.19 23.39
C ASN A 288 12.82 13.24 23.21
N TYR A 289 12.45 14.49 23.02
CA TYR A 289 13.39 15.60 22.95
C TYR A 289 12.77 16.82 23.64
N GLY A 290 13.31 17.17 24.81
CA GLY A 290 12.64 18.10 25.72
C GLY A 290 11.25 17.57 26.12
N ALA A 291 10.24 18.43 26.03
CA ALA A 291 8.85 18.06 26.32
C ALA A 291 8.12 17.38 25.14
N GLY A 292 8.73 17.34 23.95
CA GLY A 292 8.14 16.75 22.74
C GLY A 292 8.80 15.45 22.32
N ARG A 293 8.51 15.02 21.08
CA ARG A 293 9.03 13.76 20.51
C ARG A 293 9.39 13.94 19.04
N VAL A 294 10.43 13.25 18.60
CA VAL A 294 10.78 13.10 17.18
C VAL A 294 10.46 11.68 16.73
N LEU A 295 9.80 11.55 15.58
CA LEU A 295 9.77 10.36 14.75
C LEU A 295 10.83 10.55 13.66
N PHE A 296 11.92 9.83 13.77
CA PHE A 296 12.95 9.78 12.75
C PHE A 296 12.62 8.67 11.76
N VAL A 297 12.56 9.01 10.46
CA VAL A 297 12.35 8.04 9.37
C VAL A 297 13.47 8.17 8.36
N ASN A 298 14.47 7.31 8.48
CA ASN A 298 15.66 7.26 7.64
C ASN A 298 15.44 6.42 6.38
N MET A 299 14.36 6.69 5.67
CA MET A 299 13.99 6.05 4.41
C MET A 299 13.43 7.11 3.44
N PRO A 300 13.73 7.04 2.14
CA PRO A 300 13.31 8.06 1.17
C PRO A 300 11.84 7.88 0.77
N LEU A 301 10.91 8.21 1.67
CA LEU A 301 9.48 7.90 1.53
C LEU A 301 8.88 8.41 0.22
N VAL A 302 9.17 9.66 -0.18
CA VAL A 302 8.58 10.21 -1.41
C VAL A 302 9.17 9.58 -2.66
N TYR A 303 10.47 9.27 -2.64
CA TYR A 303 11.13 8.58 -3.74
C TYR A 303 10.48 7.23 -4.05
N LEU A 304 10.16 6.47 -2.99
CA LEU A 304 9.54 5.15 -3.07
C LEU A 304 8.10 5.26 -3.61
N LYS A 305 7.31 6.21 -3.09
CA LYS A 305 5.94 6.49 -3.58
C LYS A 305 5.93 6.81 -5.08
N LEU A 306 6.88 7.61 -5.55
CA LEU A 306 7.05 8.00 -6.95
C LEU A 306 7.49 6.84 -7.87
N ARG A 307 7.81 5.69 -7.30
CA ARG A 307 8.31 4.46 -7.94
C ARG A 307 7.52 3.23 -7.48
N THR A 308 6.23 3.40 -7.30
CA THR A 308 5.30 2.30 -7.03
C THR A 308 5.55 1.51 -5.73
N ASP A 309 6.23 2.08 -4.74
CA ASP A 309 6.29 1.53 -3.38
C ASP A 309 5.85 2.61 -2.37
N GLY A 310 4.53 2.73 -2.22
CA GLY A 310 3.93 3.73 -1.33
C GLY A 310 3.78 3.25 0.12
N MET A 311 4.02 1.96 0.39
CA MET A 311 3.60 1.34 1.65
C MET A 311 4.33 1.97 2.85
N PRO A 312 5.65 2.21 2.80
CA PRO A 312 6.34 2.89 3.89
C PRO A 312 5.79 4.30 4.15
N MET A 313 5.56 5.07 3.09
CA MET A 313 5.08 6.46 3.21
C MET A 313 3.75 6.54 3.93
N HIS A 314 2.78 5.73 3.50
CA HIS A 314 1.45 5.68 4.09
C HIS A 314 1.50 5.17 5.54
N GLY A 315 2.25 4.10 5.79
CA GLY A 315 2.44 3.54 7.12
C GLY A 315 3.00 4.55 8.12
N PHE A 316 4.02 5.33 7.73
CA PHE A 316 4.60 6.35 8.61
C PHE A 316 3.70 7.59 8.78
N ILE A 317 2.94 7.98 7.76
CA ILE A 317 1.93 9.04 7.88
C ILE A 317 0.85 8.64 8.89
N ASP A 318 0.32 7.42 8.80
CA ASP A 318 -0.66 6.92 9.75
C ASP A 318 -0.05 6.74 11.15
N TYR A 319 1.16 6.19 11.26
CA TYR A 319 1.85 6.07 12.55
C TYR A 319 1.99 7.43 13.24
N PHE A 320 2.51 8.43 12.55
CA PHE A 320 2.68 9.77 13.10
C PHE A 320 1.33 10.38 13.48
N SER A 321 0.38 10.40 12.55
CA SER A 321 -0.88 11.12 12.71
C SER A 321 -1.84 10.43 13.69
N ARG A 322 -1.97 9.10 13.60
CA ARG A 322 -2.90 8.32 14.42
C ARG A 322 -2.33 7.98 15.78
N ARG A 323 -1.06 7.56 15.85
CA ARG A 323 -0.47 7.01 17.08
C ARG A 323 0.21 8.10 17.92
N MET A 324 1.03 8.95 17.30
CA MET A 324 1.73 10.00 18.06
C MET A 324 0.85 11.23 18.29
N LEU A 325 0.12 11.68 17.27
CA LEU A 325 -0.65 12.93 17.36
C LEU A 325 -2.09 12.74 17.84
N ASN A 326 -2.61 11.50 17.78
CA ASN A 326 -4.01 11.18 18.03
C ASN A 326 -4.96 12.07 17.20
N LEU A 327 -4.71 12.25 15.90
CA LEU A 327 -5.56 13.08 15.05
C LEU A 327 -6.85 12.35 14.66
N PRO A 328 -7.95 13.09 14.43
CA PRO A 328 -9.11 12.55 13.73
C PRO A 328 -8.72 12.09 12.32
N GLN A 329 -9.28 10.96 11.89
CA GLN A 329 -9.04 10.38 10.56
C GLN A 329 -10.33 10.26 9.76
N LEU A 330 -10.35 10.73 8.51
CA LEU A 330 -11.40 10.41 7.53
C LEU A 330 -11.09 9.04 6.90
N THR A 331 -11.91 8.03 7.16
CA THR A 331 -11.64 6.63 6.75
C THR A 331 -11.52 6.47 5.24
N SER A 332 -10.70 5.52 4.78
CA SER A 332 -10.53 5.18 3.35
C SER A 332 -11.54 4.14 2.83
N VAL A 333 -12.54 3.80 3.65
CA VAL A 333 -13.62 2.88 3.29
C VAL A 333 -15.01 3.50 3.50
N PRO A 334 -16.01 3.13 2.67
CA PRO A 334 -17.39 3.57 2.85
C PRO A 334 -17.91 3.25 4.24
N ASP A 335 -18.61 4.19 4.86
CA ASP A 335 -19.28 4.01 6.15
C ASP A 335 -18.34 3.67 7.32
N GLY A 336 -17.01 3.79 7.14
CA GLY A 336 -16.02 3.29 8.08
C GLY A 336 -16.02 1.77 8.23
N THR A 337 -16.68 1.04 7.32
CA THR A 337 -16.78 -0.43 7.36
C THR A 337 -15.64 -1.04 6.54
N ALA A 338 -14.76 -1.78 7.21
CA ALA A 338 -13.63 -2.45 6.57
C ALA A 338 -14.08 -3.51 5.56
N GLY A 339 -13.14 -3.98 4.74
CA GLY A 339 -13.46 -5.04 3.79
C GLY A 339 -12.27 -5.63 3.07
N LEU A 340 -12.56 -6.58 2.19
CA LEU A 340 -11.64 -7.07 1.18
C LEU A 340 -12.26 -6.94 -0.20
N ILE A 341 -11.38 -6.92 -1.19
CA ILE A 341 -11.73 -7.12 -2.59
C ILE A 341 -11.21 -8.52 -2.96
N LEU A 342 -12.10 -9.40 -3.43
CA LEU A 342 -11.70 -10.65 -4.06
C LEU A 342 -11.88 -10.49 -5.56
N ASN A 343 -10.75 -10.50 -6.28
CA ASN A 343 -10.73 -10.37 -7.72
C ASN A 343 -10.53 -11.74 -8.39
N TRP A 344 -11.48 -12.16 -9.23
CA TRP A 344 -11.40 -13.39 -9.99
C TRP A 344 -10.87 -13.11 -11.39
N HIS A 345 -9.82 -13.81 -11.79
CA HIS A 345 -9.23 -13.73 -13.11
C HIS A 345 -9.67 -14.95 -13.94
N LEU A 346 -10.30 -14.68 -15.10
CA LEU A 346 -10.78 -15.67 -16.06
C LEU A 346 -9.89 -15.60 -17.30
N ASP A 347 -8.70 -16.17 -17.19
CA ASP A 347 -7.59 -16.02 -18.14
C ASP A 347 -7.84 -16.76 -19.46
N SER A 348 -8.38 -17.97 -19.38
CA SER A 348 -8.56 -18.87 -20.52
C SER A 348 -9.75 -19.81 -20.34
N LYS A 349 -10.08 -20.58 -21.39
CA LYS A 349 -11.20 -21.54 -21.39
C LYS A 349 -11.03 -22.66 -20.35
N GLU A 350 -9.82 -22.89 -19.86
CA GLU A 350 -9.54 -23.81 -18.75
C GLU A 350 -10.39 -23.48 -17.53
N ALA A 351 -10.68 -22.20 -17.29
CA ALA A 351 -11.50 -21.76 -16.17
C ALA A 351 -13.00 -22.06 -16.33
N GLN A 352 -13.49 -22.52 -17.50
CA GLN A 352 -14.91 -22.75 -17.72
C GLN A 352 -15.50 -23.84 -16.81
N ALA A 353 -14.88 -25.02 -16.77
CA ALA A 353 -15.37 -26.11 -15.92
C ALA A 353 -15.19 -25.80 -14.41
N PRO A 354 -14.03 -25.29 -13.95
CA PRO A 354 -13.88 -24.82 -12.58
C PRO A 354 -14.89 -23.72 -12.18
N THR A 355 -15.22 -22.78 -13.07
CA THR A 355 -16.24 -21.75 -12.79
C THR A 355 -17.61 -22.36 -12.52
N GLN A 356 -18.00 -23.40 -13.27
CA GLN A 356 -19.22 -24.16 -13.02
C GLN A 356 -19.15 -24.90 -11.67
N GLN A 357 -18.02 -25.54 -11.35
CA GLN A 357 -17.87 -26.22 -10.06
C GLN A 357 -17.98 -25.26 -8.87
N LEU A 358 -17.34 -24.08 -8.95
CA LEU A 358 -17.48 -23.03 -7.93
C LEU A 358 -18.92 -22.52 -7.81
N LYS A 359 -19.66 -22.48 -8.94
CA LYS A 359 -21.10 -22.16 -8.94
C LYS A 359 -21.90 -23.22 -8.20
N ASP A 360 -21.63 -24.49 -8.44
CA ASP A 360 -22.30 -25.62 -7.79
C ASP A 360 -21.98 -25.65 -6.29
N MET A 361 -20.78 -25.22 -5.89
CA MET A 361 -20.38 -25.00 -4.49
C MET A 361 -21.00 -23.76 -3.84
N GLY A 362 -21.67 -22.91 -4.61
CA GLY A 362 -22.33 -21.69 -4.12
C GLY A 362 -21.40 -20.50 -3.87
N VAL A 363 -20.17 -20.52 -4.40
CA VAL A 363 -19.18 -19.44 -4.21
C VAL A 363 -19.73 -18.08 -4.65
N TRP A 364 -20.39 -18.04 -5.81
CA TRP A 364 -20.97 -16.82 -6.40
C TRP A 364 -22.22 -16.29 -5.68
N LYS A 365 -22.67 -16.94 -4.60
CA LYS A 365 -23.72 -16.39 -3.72
C LYS A 365 -23.14 -15.42 -2.68
N SER A 366 -21.82 -15.43 -2.49
CA SER A 366 -21.09 -14.46 -1.67
C SER A 366 -20.64 -13.27 -2.53
N GLY A 367 -20.22 -12.18 -1.89
CA GLY A 367 -19.68 -11.01 -2.58
C GLY A 367 -20.36 -9.71 -2.19
N PRO A 368 -20.35 -8.68 -3.06
CA PRO A 368 -19.97 -8.73 -4.47
C PRO A 368 -18.47 -8.91 -4.72
N PHE A 369 -18.11 -9.53 -5.85
CA PHE A 369 -16.73 -9.72 -6.30
C PHE A 369 -16.42 -8.92 -7.57
N SER A 370 -15.13 -8.70 -7.82
CA SER A 370 -14.61 -8.19 -9.10
C SER A 370 -14.21 -9.38 -9.97
N ILE A 371 -14.73 -9.50 -11.20
CA ILE A 371 -14.52 -10.66 -12.07
C ILE A 371 -14.07 -10.17 -13.45
N HIS A 372 -12.86 -10.52 -13.86
CA HIS A 372 -12.27 -10.03 -15.10
C HIS A 372 -12.00 -11.18 -16.07
N MET A 373 -12.31 -10.99 -17.37
CA MET A 373 -12.11 -12.01 -18.41
C MET A 373 -11.25 -11.54 -19.57
N THR A 374 -10.38 -12.44 -20.05
CA THR A 374 -9.76 -12.37 -21.38
C THR A 374 -10.64 -13.16 -22.35
N ALA A 375 -11.12 -12.51 -23.40
CA ALA A 375 -12.28 -12.89 -24.18
C ALA A 375 -11.95 -13.58 -25.50
N GLY A 376 -10.73 -13.43 -26.01
CA GLY A 376 -10.38 -13.94 -27.33
C GLY A 376 -10.28 -15.47 -27.39
N PRO A 377 -10.12 -16.01 -28.61
CA PRO A 377 -10.13 -17.44 -28.85
C PRO A 377 -8.82 -18.14 -28.49
N ASP A 378 -7.74 -17.39 -28.28
CA ASP A 378 -6.41 -17.91 -28.00
C ASP A 378 -5.91 -17.46 -26.62
N THR A 379 -4.96 -18.18 -26.03
CA THR A 379 -4.37 -17.83 -24.71
C THR A 379 -2.89 -17.50 -24.77
N VAL A 380 -2.09 -18.33 -25.45
CA VAL A 380 -0.62 -18.25 -25.46
C VAL A 380 -0.09 -17.69 -26.76
N ASN A 381 -0.48 -18.31 -27.87
CA ASN A 381 -0.07 -17.95 -29.21
C ASN A 381 -1.29 -17.82 -30.11
N PHE A 382 -1.15 -17.05 -31.19
CA PHE A 382 -2.19 -17.00 -32.22
C PHE A 382 -2.52 -18.42 -32.73
N GLY A 383 -3.81 -18.74 -32.76
CA GLY A 383 -4.36 -19.98 -33.27
C GLY A 383 -4.23 -21.20 -32.34
N ASP A 384 -3.90 -21.04 -31.06
CA ASP A 384 -3.90 -22.17 -30.12
C ASP A 384 -5.32 -22.64 -29.74
N GLY A 385 -6.33 -21.78 -29.83
CA GLY A 385 -7.73 -22.13 -29.55
C GLY A 385 -8.02 -22.40 -28.07
N ASP A 386 -7.10 -22.05 -27.17
CA ASP A 386 -7.22 -22.31 -25.72
C ASP A 386 -7.96 -21.19 -24.97
N GLY A 387 -8.23 -20.07 -25.65
CA GLY A 387 -8.95 -18.92 -25.11
C GLY A 387 -10.46 -19.14 -24.99
N TRP A 388 -11.13 -18.22 -24.29
CA TRP A 388 -12.56 -18.32 -24.00
C TRP A 388 -13.45 -18.29 -25.24
N ASP A 389 -13.01 -17.62 -26.31
CA ASP A 389 -13.79 -17.32 -27.52
C ASP A 389 -15.17 -16.77 -27.16
N LEU A 390 -15.19 -15.75 -26.29
CA LEU A 390 -16.41 -15.22 -25.66
C LEU A 390 -17.53 -14.89 -26.67
N PRO A 391 -17.26 -14.28 -27.86
CA PRO A 391 -18.32 -14.00 -28.83
C PRO A 391 -19.07 -15.25 -29.30
N ASN A 392 -18.42 -16.41 -29.36
CA ASN A 392 -19.01 -17.67 -29.83
C ASN A 392 -19.32 -18.66 -28.68
N ASN A 393 -18.91 -18.35 -27.46
CA ASN A 393 -19.07 -19.22 -26.30
C ASN A 393 -20.31 -18.85 -25.46
N SER A 394 -21.44 -19.46 -25.79
CA SER A 394 -22.71 -19.23 -25.08
C SER A 394 -22.68 -19.56 -23.58
N VAL A 395 -21.81 -20.48 -23.14
CA VAL A 395 -21.65 -20.85 -21.73
C VAL A 395 -20.95 -19.72 -20.97
N ALA A 396 -19.83 -19.21 -21.50
CA ALA A 396 -19.11 -18.08 -20.94
C ALA A 396 -19.99 -16.82 -20.88
N GLN A 397 -20.73 -16.54 -21.95
CA GLN A 397 -21.68 -15.42 -21.98
C GLN A 397 -22.73 -15.52 -20.88
N ARG A 398 -23.26 -16.73 -20.64
CA ARG A 398 -24.21 -16.97 -19.56
C ARG A 398 -23.58 -16.71 -18.20
N PHE A 399 -22.35 -17.16 -17.93
CA PHE A 399 -21.66 -16.87 -16.67
C PHE A 399 -21.52 -15.38 -16.43
N LEU A 400 -21.04 -14.61 -17.41
CA LEU A 400 -20.89 -13.16 -17.24
C LEU A 400 -22.22 -12.46 -16.94
N ARG A 401 -23.30 -12.83 -17.65
CA ARG A 401 -24.64 -12.28 -17.39
C ARG A 401 -25.15 -12.64 -15.99
N GLU A 402 -24.92 -13.87 -15.53
CA GLU A 402 -25.31 -14.32 -14.18
C GLU A 402 -24.52 -13.60 -13.08
N PHE A 403 -23.22 -13.36 -13.27
CA PHE A 403 -22.41 -12.59 -12.34
C PHE A 403 -22.91 -11.15 -12.20
N VAL A 404 -23.19 -10.49 -13.33
CA VAL A 404 -23.79 -9.15 -13.31
C VAL A 404 -25.15 -9.16 -12.61
N ALA A 405 -26.01 -10.13 -12.92
CA ALA A 405 -27.33 -10.27 -12.29
C ALA A 405 -27.25 -10.51 -10.78
N SER A 406 -26.15 -11.12 -10.30
CA SER A 406 -25.89 -11.38 -8.87
C SER A 406 -25.18 -10.21 -8.17
N GLY A 407 -24.98 -9.08 -8.88
CA GLY A 407 -24.39 -7.86 -8.33
C GLY A 407 -22.86 -7.85 -8.29
N HIS A 408 -22.18 -8.82 -8.89
CA HIS A 408 -20.73 -8.75 -9.09
C HIS A 408 -20.38 -7.69 -10.13
N GLU A 409 -19.17 -7.16 -10.04
CA GLU A 409 -18.61 -6.30 -11.08
C GLU A 409 -17.86 -7.18 -12.07
N VAL A 410 -18.24 -7.09 -13.35
CA VAL A 410 -17.58 -7.81 -14.43
C VAL A 410 -16.87 -6.80 -15.31
N GLY A 411 -15.61 -7.07 -15.63
CA GLY A 411 -14.75 -6.18 -16.39
C GLY A 411 -13.78 -6.91 -17.31
N SER A 412 -12.96 -6.13 -18.01
CA SER A 412 -11.96 -6.64 -18.94
C SER A 412 -10.72 -7.13 -18.16
N HIS A 413 -10.28 -8.36 -18.40
CA HIS A 413 -8.95 -8.83 -17.99
C HIS A 413 -7.88 -8.47 -19.03
N GLY A 414 -8.17 -7.58 -19.97
CA GLY A 414 -7.24 -7.19 -21.02
C GLY A 414 -6.75 -8.35 -21.87
N GLY A 415 -5.92 -8.00 -22.86
CA GLY A 415 -5.43 -8.93 -23.87
C GLY A 415 -6.57 -9.55 -24.69
N TRP A 416 -6.45 -9.53 -26.01
CA TRP A 416 -7.25 -10.46 -26.82
C TRP A 416 -6.72 -11.89 -26.65
N ILE A 417 -5.43 -12.02 -26.40
CA ILE A 417 -4.70 -13.26 -26.16
C ILE A 417 -3.89 -13.05 -24.89
N HIS A 418 -4.21 -13.79 -23.83
CA HIS A 418 -3.81 -13.51 -22.45
C HIS A 418 -2.28 -13.39 -22.27
N ASP A 419 -1.55 -14.49 -22.47
CA ASP A 419 -0.09 -14.54 -22.25
C ASP A 419 0.65 -13.76 -23.33
N TYR A 420 0.16 -13.78 -24.58
CA TYR A 420 0.77 -12.98 -25.65
C TYR A 420 0.79 -11.49 -25.29
N TYR A 421 -0.33 -10.94 -24.82
CA TYR A 421 -0.38 -9.57 -24.33
C TYR A 421 0.54 -9.39 -23.12
N GLY A 422 0.38 -10.24 -22.09
CA GLY A 422 1.09 -10.13 -20.83
C GLY A 422 2.62 -10.14 -20.99
N PHE A 423 3.17 -10.98 -21.87
CA PHE A 423 4.62 -11.07 -22.09
C PHE A 423 5.18 -10.01 -23.05
N ASN A 424 4.38 -9.54 -24.01
CA ASN A 424 4.90 -8.73 -25.12
C ASN A 424 4.51 -7.25 -25.05
N ALA A 425 3.46 -6.85 -24.33
CA ALA A 425 3.17 -5.44 -24.11
C ALA A 425 4.37 -4.77 -23.39
N SER A 426 4.77 -3.60 -23.85
CA SER A 426 5.91 -2.86 -23.32
C SER A 426 5.59 -1.37 -23.33
N GLU A 427 6.41 -0.55 -22.67
CA GLU A 427 6.23 0.91 -22.65
C GLU A 427 6.29 1.55 -24.05
N THR A 428 6.80 0.86 -25.07
CA THR A 428 7.08 1.44 -26.40
C THR A 428 6.21 0.94 -27.55
N ASN A 429 5.33 -0.06 -27.32
CA ASN A 429 4.57 -0.70 -28.41
C ASN A 429 3.06 -0.44 -28.39
N GLY A 430 2.62 0.65 -27.75
CA GLY A 430 1.20 0.99 -27.63
C GLY A 430 0.45 1.07 -28.97
N GLU A 431 1.09 1.58 -30.02
CA GLU A 431 0.49 1.70 -31.36
C GLU A 431 0.03 0.35 -31.94
N THR A 432 0.71 -0.75 -31.60
CA THR A 432 0.40 -2.09 -32.12
C THR A 432 -0.30 -2.99 -31.09
N PHE A 433 -0.20 -2.67 -29.80
CA PHE A 433 -0.78 -3.49 -28.72
C PHE A 433 -2.11 -2.97 -28.19
N GLN A 434 -2.47 -1.70 -28.40
CA GLN A 434 -3.74 -1.14 -27.92
C GLN A 434 -4.97 -1.90 -28.46
N GLN A 435 -4.89 -2.41 -29.69
CA GLN A 435 -5.99 -3.18 -30.30
C GLN A 435 -6.43 -4.39 -29.44
N TYR A 436 -5.50 -5.03 -28.72
CA TYR A 436 -5.81 -6.18 -27.89
C TYR A 436 -6.63 -5.80 -26.64
N LEU A 437 -6.45 -4.58 -26.13
CA LEU A 437 -7.30 -4.06 -25.06
C LEU A 437 -8.71 -3.75 -25.59
N ALA A 438 -8.79 -3.11 -26.76
CA ALA A 438 -10.05 -2.73 -27.38
C ALA A 438 -10.91 -3.96 -27.73
N LEU A 439 -10.34 -4.96 -28.41
CA LEU A 439 -11.05 -6.18 -28.77
C LEU A 439 -11.61 -6.90 -27.54
N ASN A 440 -10.83 -6.96 -26.46
CA ASN A 440 -11.25 -7.61 -25.23
C ASN A 440 -12.39 -6.87 -24.54
N ASP A 441 -12.24 -5.55 -24.38
CA ASP A 441 -13.26 -4.70 -23.77
C ASP A 441 -14.56 -4.71 -24.59
N ASP A 442 -14.48 -4.59 -25.91
CA ASP A 442 -15.65 -4.63 -26.80
C ASP A 442 -16.41 -5.97 -26.65
N ALA A 443 -15.69 -7.10 -26.59
CA ALA A 443 -16.29 -8.42 -26.42
C ALA A 443 -16.97 -8.60 -25.05
N VAL A 444 -16.31 -8.16 -23.96
CA VAL A 444 -16.88 -8.24 -22.61
C VAL A 444 -18.09 -7.32 -22.47
N THR A 445 -17.97 -6.06 -22.89
CA THR A 445 -19.03 -5.04 -22.80
C THR A 445 -20.27 -5.41 -23.61
N ALA A 446 -20.10 -6.04 -24.78
CA ALA A 446 -21.20 -6.57 -25.58
C ALA A 446 -22.04 -7.63 -24.83
N VAL A 447 -21.42 -8.43 -23.96
CA VAL A 447 -22.11 -9.48 -23.18
C VAL A 447 -22.78 -8.91 -21.94
N ILE A 448 -22.10 -8.01 -21.21
CA ILE A 448 -22.61 -7.45 -19.95
C ILE A 448 -23.58 -6.28 -20.18
N GLY A 449 -23.64 -5.73 -21.39
CA GLY A 449 -24.59 -4.67 -21.78
C GLY A 449 -24.29 -3.29 -21.20
N ARG A 450 -23.06 -3.08 -20.68
CA ARG A 450 -22.59 -1.80 -20.11
C ARG A 450 -21.07 -1.67 -20.26
N PRO A 451 -20.52 -0.44 -20.20
CA PRO A 451 -19.07 -0.24 -20.16
C PRO A 451 -18.41 -0.89 -18.95
N SER A 452 -17.20 -1.42 -19.12
CA SER A 452 -16.32 -1.86 -18.03
C SER A 452 -15.95 -0.69 -17.14
N ARG A 453 -15.88 -0.91 -15.81
CA ARG A 453 -15.43 0.12 -14.85
C ARG A 453 -14.13 -0.24 -14.13
N GLU A 454 -13.72 -1.49 -14.23
CA GLU A 454 -12.52 -2.05 -13.61
C GLU A 454 -11.78 -2.95 -14.60
N TYR A 455 -10.47 -3.09 -14.37
CA TYR A 455 -9.55 -3.81 -15.24
C TYR A 455 -8.49 -4.58 -14.44
N SER A 456 -8.04 -5.70 -14.97
CA SER A 456 -6.80 -6.34 -14.54
C SER A 456 -5.97 -6.69 -15.77
N ALA A 457 -4.67 -6.43 -15.74
CA ALA A 457 -3.80 -6.80 -16.85
C ALA A 457 -3.45 -8.30 -16.82
N PRO A 458 -3.40 -8.97 -17.98
CA PRO A 458 -2.78 -10.28 -18.08
C PRO A 458 -1.36 -10.22 -17.52
N LEU A 459 -1.03 -11.17 -16.64
CA LEU A 459 0.28 -11.26 -15.99
C LEU A 459 0.69 -9.99 -15.19
N GLY A 460 -0.26 -9.09 -14.88
CA GLY A 460 -0.01 -7.83 -14.18
C GLY A 460 0.69 -6.75 -15.01
N ASN A 461 0.88 -6.95 -16.31
CA ASN A 461 1.65 -6.03 -17.16
C ASN A 461 0.83 -4.79 -17.56
N ASN A 462 1.12 -3.65 -16.92
CA ASN A 462 0.40 -2.38 -17.10
C ASN A 462 1.34 -1.29 -17.64
N PRO A 463 1.71 -1.26 -18.95
CA PRO A 463 2.49 -0.16 -19.48
C PRO A 463 1.70 1.16 -19.38
N LEU A 464 2.39 2.30 -19.31
CA LEU A 464 1.74 3.61 -19.07
C LEU A 464 0.72 3.96 -20.16
N TRP A 465 0.98 3.62 -21.42
CA TRP A 465 0.03 3.86 -22.51
C TRP A 465 -1.26 3.03 -22.33
N ALA A 466 -1.19 1.84 -21.73
CA ALA A 466 -2.38 1.02 -21.47
C ALA A 466 -3.22 1.69 -20.39
N VAL A 467 -2.61 2.17 -19.31
CA VAL A 467 -3.31 2.92 -18.27
C VAL A 467 -3.95 4.21 -18.82
N SER A 468 -3.26 4.90 -19.74
CA SER A 468 -3.84 6.06 -20.46
C SER A 468 -5.09 5.68 -21.23
N TRP A 469 -5.06 4.54 -21.92
CA TRP A 469 -6.22 4.04 -22.66
C TRP A 469 -7.39 3.68 -21.72
N LEU A 470 -7.11 3.03 -20.59
CA LEU A 470 -8.12 2.66 -19.59
C LEU A 470 -8.82 3.90 -19.02
N GLU A 471 -8.05 4.90 -18.57
CA GLU A 471 -8.61 6.13 -17.99
C GLU A 471 -9.45 6.90 -19.03
N ASN A 472 -8.98 7.01 -20.28
CA ASN A 472 -9.72 7.66 -21.37
C ASN A 472 -11.01 6.93 -21.74
N LYS A 473 -11.08 5.61 -21.52
CA LYS A 473 -12.30 4.81 -21.71
C LYS A 473 -13.30 4.95 -20.55
N GLY A 474 -12.93 5.62 -19.46
CA GLY A 474 -13.76 5.77 -18.27
C GLY A 474 -13.64 4.62 -17.27
N ILE A 475 -12.61 3.77 -17.41
CA ILE A 475 -12.29 2.77 -16.38
C ILE A 475 -11.74 3.51 -15.16
N THR A 476 -12.28 3.16 -13.99
CA THR A 476 -12.05 3.89 -12.74
C THR A 476 -11.09 3.19 -11.78
N ALA A 477 -10.85 1.89 -11.99
CA ALA A 477 -9.98 1.09 -11.13
C ALA A 477 -9.16 0.09 -11.94
N PHE A 478 -7.90 -0.12 -11.58
CA PHE A 478 -7.11 -1.23 -12.12
C PHE A 478 -6.28 -1.95 -11.07
N TYR A 479 -6.13 -3.26 -11.27
CA TYR A 479 -5.32 -4.14 -10.46
C TYR A 479 -3.84 -3.92 -10.76
N PHE A 480 -3.00 -3.92 -9.73
CA PHE A 480 -1.58 -3.63 -9.89
C PHE A 480 -0.68 -4.43 -8.95
N LEU A 481 0.49 -4.82 -9.49
CA LEU A 481 1.54 -5.55 -8.77
C LEU A 481 2.55 -4.64 -8.06
N GLY A 482 2.54 -3.34 -8.35
CA GLY A 482 3.22 -2.36 -7.50
C GLY A 482 2.34 -1.97 -6.30
N HIS A 483 2.93 -1.27 -5.33
CA HIS A 483 2.29 -0.87 -4.07
C HIS A 483 1.79 -2.07 -3.25
N THR A 484 2.36 -3.25 -3.46
CA THR A 484 1.86 -4.52 -2.94
C THR A 484 1.58 -4.47 -1.44
N GLY A 485 0.36 -4.80 -1.05
CA GLY A 485 -0.08 -4.81 0.35
C GLY A 485 -0.73 -3.52 0.83
N MET A 486 -0.80 -2.49 0.00
CA MET A 486 -1.45 -1.23 0.37
C MET A 486 -2.96 -1.25 0.13
N ALA A 487 -3.63 -0.30 0.77
CA ALA A 487 -4.94 0.18 0.36
C ALA A 487 -4.90 0.83 -1.04
N PRO A 488 -6.06 1.08 -1.67
CA PRO A 488 -6.17 1.84 -2.92
C PRO A 488 -5.39 3.15 -2.89
N THR A 489 -4.73 3.45 -4.01
CA THR A 489 -3.86 4.63 -4.11
C THR A 489 -3.82 5.18 -5.53
N ARG A 490 -3.41 6.44 -5.67
CA ARG A 490 -3.01 7.07 -6.91
C ARG A 490 -1.58 6.63 -7.21
N SER A 491 -1.40 5.97 -8.35
CA SER A 491 -0.09 5.47 -8.74
C SER A 491 0.75 6.58 -9.38
N TRP A 492 1.84 6.90 -8.69
CA TRP A 492 2.90 7.73 -9.22
C TRP A 492 3.95 6.80 -9.85
N ARG A 493 4.30 7.07 -11.10
CA ARG A 493 5.25 6.26 -11.87
C ARG A 493 6.25 7.16 -12.55
N ASN A 494 7.53 6.79 -12.55
CA ASN A 494 8.60 7.62 -13.12
C ASN A 494 8.56 9.09 -12.62
N GLY A 495 8.23 9.29 -11.34
CA GLY A 495 8.18 10.63 -10.76
C GLY A 495 7.00 11.51 -11.18
N THR A 496 5.97 10.95 -11.84
CA THR A 496 4.81 11.74 -12.30
C THR A 496 3.50 11.02 -11.97
N LEU A 497 2.46 11.81 -11.66
CA LEU A 497 1.09 11.32 -11.63
C LEU A 497 0.44 11.58 -12.99
N THR A 498 0.53 10.59 -13.87
CA THR A 498 0.03 10.70 -15.25
C THR A 498 -1.47 10.44 -15.37
N HIS A 499 -2.05 9.67 -14.44
CA HIS A 499 -3.44 9.18 -14.52
C HIS A 499 -4.22 9.51 -13.23
N PRO A 500 -4.59 10.78 -13.02
CA PRO A 500 -5.07 11.28 -11.75
C PRO A 500 -6.49 10.83 -11.35
N SER A 501 -7.26 10.26 -12.27
CA SER A 501 -8.68 9.91 -12.11
C SER A 501 -8.93 8.41 -11.96
N ILE A 502 -8.04 7.57 -12.48
CA ILE A 502 -8.08 6.12 -12.28
C ILE A 502 -7.36 5.73 -10.97
N TRP A 503 -7.97 4.84 -10.19
CA TRP A 503 -7.40 4.33 -8.95
C TRP A 503 -6.65 3.02 -9.17
N THR A 504 -5.48 2.93 -8.55
CA THR A 504 -4.72 1.69 -8.47
C THR A 504 -5.17 0.90 -7.26
N ILE A 505 -5.47 -0.38 -7.45
CA ILE A 505 -5.84 -1.32 -6.39
C ILE A 505 -4.73 -2.37 -6.24
N PRO A 506 -3.83 -2.21 -5.26
CA PRO A 506 -2.67 -3.07 -5.13
C PRO A 506 -2.99 -4.48 -4.62
N LEU A 507 -2.31 -5.47 -5.18
CA LEU A 507 -2.35 -6.85 -4.71
C LEU A 507 -1.84 -6.97 -3.27
N THR A 508 -2.47 -7.79 -2.42
CA THR A 508 -1.91 -8.26 -1.15
C THR A 508 -1.51 -9.73 -1.25
N THR A 509 -0.30 -10.06 -0.82
CA THR A 509 0.31 -11.40 -0.96
C THR A 509 0.57 -12.07 0.40
N TYR A 510 0.68 -13.40 0.39
CA TYR A 510 1.31 -14.16 1.45
C TYR A 510 2.77 -14.42 1.07
N GLY A 511 3.66 -13.60 1.62
CA GLY A 511 5.06 -13.57 1.23
C GLY A 511 5.20 -13.30 -0.27
N THR A 512 5.87 -14.23 -0.96
CA THR A 512 6.12 -14.18 -2.40
C THR A 512 5.00 -14.80 -3.24
N THR A 513 3.94 -15.32 -2.63
CA THR A 513 2.82 -16.05 -3.27
C THR A 513 1.51 -15.29 -3.16
N ALA A 514 0.60 -15.49 -4.11
CA ALA A 514 -0.66 -14.74 -4.13
C ALA A 514 -1.91 -15.58 -4.48
N THR A 515 -1.74 -16.77 -5.04
CA THR A 515 -2.85 -17.60 -5.54
C THR A 515 -2.81 -19.04 -5.03
N PHE A 516 -3.94 -19.76 -5.19
CA PHE A 516 -4.05 -21.18 -4.84
C PHE A 516 -3.05 -22.05 -5.61
N GLU A 517 -2.79 -21.71 -6.87
CA GLU A 517 -1.78 -22.35 -7.70
C GLU A 517 -0.38 -22.15 -7.13
N ASP A 518 -0.03 -20.91 -6.75
CA ASP A 518 1.27 -20.61 -6.16
C ASP A 518 1.47 -21.40 -4.85
N TRP A 519 0.44 -21.47 -3.99
CA TRP A 519 0.50 -22.22 -2.74
C TRP A 519 0.62 -23.71 -2.96
N GLN A 520 -0.05 -24.25 -3.98
CA GLN A 520 0.05 -25.65 -4.36
C GLN A 520 1.46 -25.99 -4.88
N GLU A 521 2.03 -25.14 -5.73
CA GLU A 521 3.37 -25.32 -6.32
C GLU A 521 4.45 -25.23 -5.23
N GLN A 522 4.35 -24.21 -4.38
CA GLN A 522 5.30 -24.00 -3.28
C GLN A 522 5.00 -24.88 -2.05
N LYS A 523 3.99 -25.75 -2.13
CA LYS A 523 3.57 -26.66 -1.06
C LYS A 523 3.31 -25.96 0.27
N VAL A 524 2.77 -24.74 0.22
CA VAL A 524 2.38 -24.00 1.42
C VAL A 524 1.24 -24.78 2.09
N PRO A 525 1.29 -25.05 3.41
CA PRO A 525 0.22 -25.78 4.07
C PRO A 525 -1.09 -24.99 4.06
N LYS A 526 -2.19 -25.70 3.74
CA LYS A 526 -3.55 -25.15 3.70
C LYS A 526 -3.91 -24.36 4.96
N GLU A 527 -3.50 -24.87 6.12
CA GLU A 527 -3.80 -24.24 7.42
C GLU A 527 -3.16 -22.86 7.58
N ILE A 528 -1.95 -22.66 7.06
CA ILE A 528 -1.28 -21.35 7.08
C ILE A 528 -2.08 -20.33 6.26
N ILE A 529 -2.59 -20.74 5.11
CA ILE A 529 -3.39 -19.87 4.24
C ILE A 529 -4.75 -19.53 4.88
N ARG A 530 -5.39 -20.48 5.57
CA ARG A 530 -6.62 -20.18 6.34
C ARG A 530 -6.37 -19.12 7.40
N LYS A 531 -5.34 -19.30 8.22
CA LYS A 531 -4.95 -18.33 9.25
C LYS A 531 -4.53 -16.99 8.67
N TRP A 532 -3.88 -16.97 7.50
CA TRP A 532 -3.57 -15.72 6.80
C TRP A 532 -4.83 -14.97 6.38
N HIS A 533 -5.83 -15.66 5.82
CA HIS A 533 -7.12 -15.03 5.49
C HIS A 533 -7.81 -14.44 6.73
N GLU A 534 -7.84 -15.17 7.85
CA GLU A 534 -8.40 -14.66 9.11
C GLU A 534 -7.65 -13.43 9.61
N ALA A 535 -6.31 -13.50 9.63
CA ALA A 535 -5.45 -12.39 10.04
C ALA A 535 -5.63 -11.17 9.13
N LEU A 536 -5.80 -11.36 7.82
CA LEU A 536 -6.00 -10.28 6.86
C LEU A 536 -7.37 -9.60 7.04
N ILE A 537 -8.44 -10.38 7.29
CA ILE A 537 -9.76 -9.84 7.63
C ILE A 537 -9.68 -9.04 8.93
N ALA A 538 -9.08 -9.61 9.98
CA ALA A 538 -8.91 -8.92 11.27
C ALA A 538 -8.08 -7.64 11.11
N PHE A 539 -7.02 -7.68 10.31
CA PHE A 539 -6.21 -6.51 9.99
C PHE A 539 -7.03 -5.42 9.29
N ALA A 540 -7.87 -5.78 8.31
CA ALA A 540 -8.74 -4.83 7.63
C ALA A 540 -9.70 -4.14 8.62
N ILE A 541 -10.35 -4.92 9.50
CA ILE A 541 -11.27 -4.43 10.53
C ILE A 541 -10.56 -3.47 11.51
N ASN A 542 -9.40 -3.90 12.03
CA ASN A 542 -8.63 -3.16 13.03
C ASN A 542 -8.04 -1.85 12.50
N ASN A 543 -7.85 -1.72 11.20
CA ASN A 543 -7.35 -0.51 10.54
C ASN A 543 -8.43 0.28 9.79
N ARG A 544 -9.68 -0.21 9.71
CA ARG A 544 -10.76 0.38 8.88
C ARG A 544 -10.31 0.63 7.44
N THR A 545 -9.72 -0.40 6.85
CA THR A 545 -9.10 -0.33 5.53
C THR A 545 -9.63 -1.44 4.63
N THR A 546 -9.17 -1.45 3.38
CA THR A 546 -9.46 -2.50 2.40
C THR A 546 -8.17 -3.06 1.81
N ARG A 547 -8.18 -4.34 1.44
CA ARG A 547 -7.07 -5.04 0.77
C ARG A 547 -7.61 -5.93 -0.35
N LEU A 548 -6.86 -6.03 -1.44
CA LEU A 548 -7.19 -6.89 -2.57
C LEU A 548 -6.42 -8.21 -2.48
N ILE A 549 -7.14 -9.31 -2.64
CA ILE A 549 -6.60 -10.64 -2.96
C ILE A 549 -7.22 -11.10 -4.27
N TYR A 550 -6.58 -12.04 -4.96
CA TYR A 550 -7.10 -12.57 -6.21
C TYR A 550 -7.01 -14.08 -6.30
N ALA A 551 -7.78 -14.65 -7.21
CA ALA A 551 -7.82 -16.08 -7.46
C ALA A 551 -8.20 -16.39 -8.91
N HIS A 552 -7.76 -17.54 -9.41
CA HIS A 552 -8.29 -18.12 -10.63
C HIS A 552 -9.20 -19.30 -10.27
N PRO A 553 -10.30 -19.53 -11.01
CA PRO A 553 -11.14 -20.70 -10.80
C PRO A 553 -10.38 -22.04 -10.81
N PRO A 554 -9.44 -22.31 -11.73
CA PRO A 554 -8.70 -23.58 -11.77
C PRO A 554 -7.97 -23.93 -10.46
N GLY A 555 -7.23 -22.99 -9.85
CA GLY A 555 -6.58 -23.24 -8.56
C GLY A 555 -7.57 -23.32 -7.40
N ALA A 556 -8.58 -22.45 -7.39
CA ALA A 556 -9.53 -22.37 -6.29
C ALA A 556 -10.33 -23.67 -6.10
N VAL A 557 -10.70 -24.37 -7.19
CA VAL A 557 -11.43 -25.65 -7.09
C VAL A 557 -10.59 -26.79 -6.51
N LEU A 558 -9.26 -26.68 -6.53
CA LEU A 558 -8.36 -27.65 -5.91
C LEU A 558 -8.23 -27.43 -4.38
N TRP A 559 -8.65 -26.25 -3.91
CA TRP A 559 -8.57 -25.81 -2.52
C TRP A 559 -9.95 -25.42 -1.94
N PRO A 560 -10.99 -26.27 -2.13
CA PRO A 560 -12.37 -25.90 -1.82
C PRO A 560 -12.59 -25.62 -0.33
N ASP A 561 -11.85 -26.33 0.53
CA ASP A 561 -11.88 -26.19 1.98
C ASP A 561 -11.28 -24.87 2.47
N VAL A 562 -10.21 -24.40 1.82
CA VAL A 562 -9.58 -23.10 2.14
C VAL A 562 -10.43 -21.94 1.63
N LEU A 563 -10.95 -22.06 0.40
CA LEU A 563 -11.86 -21.05 -0.15
C LEU A 563 -13.14 -20.92 0.71
N LYS A 564 -13.77 -22.05 1.06
CA LYS A 564 -14.95 -22.05 1.93
C LYS A 564 -14.65 -21.39 3.28
N HIS A 565 -13.50 -21.68 3.88
CA HIS A 565 -13.08 -21.06 5.13
C HIS A 565 -12.96 -19.53 5.01
N LEU A 566 -12.34 -19.01 3.94
CA LEU A 566 -12.27 -17.56 3.69
C LEU A 566 -13.68 -16.94 3.64
N LEU A 567 -14.60 -17.54 2.86
CA LEU A 567 -15.96 -17.01 2.69
C LEU A 567 -16.76 -17.07 4.00
N ASP A 568 -16.67 -18.17 4.75
CA ASP A 568 -17.33 -18.32 6.04
C ASP A 568 -16.79 -17.31 7.08
N SER A 569 -15.48 -17.07 7.09
CA SER A 569 -14.84 -16.08 7.96
C SER A 569 -15.29 -14.65 7.63
N ALA A 570 -15.38 -14.30 6.34
CA ALA A 570 -15.91 -13.01 5.91
C ALA A 570 -17.40 -12.85 6.25
N GLU A 571 -18.21 -13.88 6.05
CA GLU A 571 -19.64 -13.87 6.37
C GLU A 571 -19.90 -13.69 7.88
N ARG A 572 -19.12 -14.36 8.74
CA ARG A 572 -19.18 -14.16 10.20
C ARG A 572 -19.01 -12.68 10.56
N GLN A 573 -17.97 -12.04 10.04
CA GLN A 573 -17.69 -10.62 10.34
C GLN A 573 -18.70 -9.66 9.69
N SER A 574 -19.29 -10.06 8.55
CA SER A 574 -20.34 -9.28 7.87
C SER A 574 -21.64 -9.24 8.69
N LYS A 575 -22.01 -10.35 9.35
CA LYS A 575 -23.16 -10.40 10.26
C LYS A 575 -23.02 -9.46 11.47
N HIS A 576 -21.79 -9.20 11.90
CA HIS A 576 -21.48 -8.21 12.94
C HIS A 576 -21.37 -6.76 12.41
N GLN A 577 -21.62 -6.54 11.11
CA GLN A 577 -21.50 -5.24 10.43
C GLN A 577 -20.09 -4.62 10.48
N GLN A 578 -19.05 -5.42 10.74
CA GLN A 578 -17.66 -4.96 10.82
C GLN A 578 -16.92 -5.10 9.50
N PHE A 579 -17.41 -5.97 8.60
CA PHE A 579 -16.77 -6.34 7.35
C PHE A 579 -17.77 -6.30 6.18
N ARG A 580 -17.27 -6.00 4.98
CA ARG A 580 -17.97 -6.18 3.71
C ARG A 580 -17.02 -6.64 2.61
N TRP A 581 -17.56 -7.38 1.65
CA TRP A 581 -16.92 -7.51 0.34
C TRP A 581 -17.13 -6.24 -0.48
N TYR A 582 -16.07 -5.82 -1.17
CA TYR A 582 -16.11 -4.70 -2.11
C TYR A 582 -15.62 -5.14 -3.49
N THR A 583 -16.12 -4.47 -4.52
CA THR A 583 -15.51 -4.49 -5.86
C THR A 583 -14.50 -3.36 -5.98
N MET A 584 -13.55 -3.48 -6.92
CA MET A 584 -12.57 -2.44 -7.20
C MET A 584 -13.27 -1.14 -7.62
N ALA A 585 -14.27 -1.22 -8.50
CA ALA A 585 -15.05 -0.06 -8.93
C ALA A 585 -15.78 0.64 -7.77
N ARG A 586 -16.32 -0.09 -6.80
CA ARG A 586 -17.01 0.52 -5.65
C ARG A 586 -16.05 1.32 -4.78
N ILE A 587 -14.86 0.78 -4.54
CA ILE A 587 -13.83 1.44 -3.75
C ILE A 587 -13.23 2.64 -4.50
N ALA A 588 -12.95 2.51 -5.79
CA ALA A 588 -12.49 3.63 -6.60
C ALA A 588 -13.50 4.78 -6.64
N GLN A 589 -14.79 4.48 -6.78
CA GLN A 589 -15.83 5.51 -6.70
C GLN A 589 -15.82 6.22 -5.34
N PHE A 590 -15.77 5.45 -4.23
CA PHE A 590 -15.72 6.04 -2.90
C PHE A 590 -14.47 6.90 -2.69
N MET A 591 -13.31 6.45 -3.15
CA MET A 591 -12.06 7.20 -3.02
C MET A 591 -12.08 8.48 -3.86
N SER A 592 -12.70 8.46 -5.04
CA SER A 592 -12.96 9.66 -5.85
C SER A 592 -13.89 10.65 -5.14
N ASP A 593 -15.02 10.19 -4.61
CA ASP A 593 -15.96 11.04 -3.85
C ASP A 593 -15.26 11.61 -2.59
N ARG A 594 -14.48 10.77 -1.89
CA ARG A 594 -13.76 11.14 -0.68
C ARG A 594 -12.69 12.21 -0.95
N ARG A 595 -12.02 12.14 -2.10
CA ARG A 595 -11.01 13.14 -2.51
C ARG A 595 -11.61 14.56 -2.60
N ASP A 596 -12.90 14.66 -2.92
CA ASP A 596 -13.61 15.93 -3.07
C ASP A 596 -14.12 16.49 -1.73
N VAL A 597 -13.93 15.76 -0.61
CA VAL A 597 -14.21 16.27 0.74
C VAL A 597 -13.16 17.31 1.12
N THR A 598 -13.63 18.53 1.39
CA THR A 598 -12.80 19.58 2.01
C THR A 598 -13.10 19.62 3.50
N TRP A 599 -12.07 19.51 4.35
CA TRP A 599 -12.27 19.57 5.79
C TRP A 599 -11.08 20.16 6.54
N SER A 600 -11.35 20.72 7.72
CA SER A 600 -10.35 21.30 8.62
C SER A 600 -10.49 20.75 10.04
N VAL A 601 -9.43 20.91 10.81
CA VAL A 601 -9.38 20.63 12.25
C VAL A 601 -8.91 21.88 12.96
N ASP A 602 -9.74 22.42 13.85
CA ASP A 602 -9.46 23.66 14.56
C ASP A 602 -9.72 23.49 16.06
N ALA A 603 -9.00 24.24 16.89
CA ALA A 603 -9.33 24.35 18.30
C ALA A 603 -10.55 25.26 18.46
N SER A 604 -11.62 24.73 19.05
CA SER A 604 -12.76 25.54 19.46
C SER A 604 -12.38 26.46 20.63
N PRO A 605 -13.17 27.52 20.92
CA PRO A 605 -12.94 28.40 22.07
C PRO A 605 -12.89 27.68 23.43
N THR A 606 -13.48 26.48 23.52
CA THR A 606 -13.49 25.64 24.73
C THR A 606 -12.32 24.66 24.79
N GLY A 607 -11.39 24.69 23.82
CA GLY A 607 -10.27 23.77 23.71
C GLY A 607 -10.62 22.41 23.09
N ALA A 608 -11.87 22.16 22.72
CA ALA A 608 -12.27 20.96 21.99
C ALA A 608 -11.76 20.99 20.54
N VAL A 609 -11.45 19.82 19.99
CA VAL A 609 -11.05 19.65 18.59
C VAL A 609 -12.30 19.61 17.73
N ARG A 610 -12.46 20.63 16.87
CA ARG A 610 -13.59 20.78 15.96
C ARG A 610 -13.20 20.34 14.56
N VAL A 611 -14.04 19.50 13.95
CA VAL A 611 -13.98 19.19 12.53
C VAL A 611 -15.09 19.96 11.80
N THR A 612 -14.71 20.62 10.71
CA THR A 612 -15.64 21.21 9.74
C THR A 612 -15.38 20.57 8.40
N ALA A 613 -16.39 19.95 7.81
CA ALA A 613 -16.29 19.25 6.53
C ALA A 613 -17.37 19.71 5.56
N SER A 614 -17.04 19.73 4.27
CA SER A 614 -17.95 19.98 3.17
C SER A 614 -17.63 19.10 1.96
N HIS A 615 -18.62 18.90 1.10
CA HIS A 615 -18.47 18.18 -0.17
C HIS A 615 -19.37 18.82 -1.24
N PRO A 616 -18.95 18.87 -2.52
CA PRO A 616 -19.73 19.51 -3.58
C PRO A 616 -21.16 18.98 -3.75
N SER A 617 -21.36 17.67 -3.55
CA SER A 617 -22.67 17.02 -3.65
C SER A 617 -23.21 16.49 -2.32
N SER A 618 -22.57 15.48 -1.72
CA SER A 618 -23.01 14.84 -0.48
C SER A 618 -21.85 14.27 0.33
N LEU A 619 -21.96 14.36 1.66
CA LEU A 619 -21.09 13.68 2.63
C LEU A 619 -21.60 12.29 3.02
N ALA A 620 -22.72 11.82 2.48
CA ALA A 620 -23.30 10.53 2.86
C ALA A 620 -22.27 9.38 2.77
N GLY A 621 -22.09 8.65 3.86
CA GLY A 621 -21.14 7.54 3.96
C GLY A 621 -19.70 7.95 4.31
N MET A 622 -19.37 9.25 4.31
CA MET A 622 -18.10 9.74 4.84
C MET A 622 -18.07 9.58 6.36
N THR A 623 -16.93 9.10 6.87
CA THR A 623 -16.81 8.70 8.27
C THR A 623 -15.50 9.17 8.88
N TRP A 624 -15.61 9.83 10.03
CA TRP A 624 -14.45 10.25 10.84
C TRP A 624 -14.31 9.39 12.08
N CYS A 625 -13.08 9.03 12.41
CA CYS A 625 -12.74 8.24 13.60
C CYS A 625 -11.86 9.03 14.57
N TYR A 626 -12.13 8.86 15.88
CA TYR A 626 -11.41 9.48 16.99
C TYR A 626 -11.05 8.40 18.00
N ARG A 627 -9.81 8.39 18.49
CA ARG A 627 -9.47 7.47 19.58
C ARG A 627 -10.24 7.79 20.85
N LYS A 628 -10.86 6.78 21.44
CA LYS A 628 -11.57 6.92 22.73
C LYS A 628 -10.61 7.21 23.88
N SER A 629 -9.36 6.73 23.80
CA SER A 629 -8.32 7.05 24.81
C SER A 629 -7.95 8.54 24.80
N ALA A 630 -7.97 9.18 23.63
CA ALA A 630 -7.58 10.58 23.48
C ALA A 630 -8.74 11.59 23.53
N TYR A 631 -9.98 11.16 23.26
CA TYR A 631 -11.13 12.07 23.14
C TYR A 631 -12.36 11.65 23.94
N THR A 632 -13.13 12.64 24.37
CA THR A 632 -14.51 12.45 24.81
C THR A 632 -15.41 12.11 23.62
N LYS A 633 -16.62 11.65 23.89
CA LYS A 633 -17.61 11.35 22.85
C LYS A 633 -17.86 12.60 21.99
N PRO A 634 -17.74 12.52 20.65
CA PRO A 634 -18.01 13.65 19.79
C PRO A 634 -19.44 14.16 19.93
N ARG A 635 -19.62 15.47 19.74
CA ARG A 635 -20.90 16.15 19.72
C ARG A 635 -21.12 16.79 18.36
N LEU A 636 -22.26 16.51 17.75
CA LEU A 636 -22.68 17.13 16.51
C LEU A 636 -23.02 18.61 16.74
N LEU A 637 -22.51 19.50 15.89
CA LEU A 637 -22.78 20.93 15.90
C LEU A 637 -23.77 21.32 14.79
N SER A 638 -23.57 20.75 13.59
CA SER A 638 -24.44 20.96 12.43
C SER A 638 -24.30 19.80 11.43
N GLY A 639 -25.29 19.66 10.54
CA GLY A 639 -25.38 18.55 9.58
C GLY A 639 -26.17 17.36 10.12
N LYS A 640 -26.10 16.23 9.41
CA LYS A 640 -26.77 14.97 9.80
C LYS A 640 -25.75 13.83 9.85
N ALA A 641 -25.48 13.33 11.05
CA ALA A 641 -24.56 12.22 11.26
C ALA A 641 -24.99 11.35 12.43
N ARG A 642 -24.58 10.09 12.38
CA ARG A 642 -24.65 9.14 13.49
C ARG A 642 -23.30 9.08 14.19
N ILE A 643 -23.34 9.14 15.51
CA ILE A 643 -22.15 8.97 16.35
C ILE A 643 -22.26 7.61 17.01
N ALA A 644 -21.46 6.67 16.55
CA ALA A 644 -21.39 5.31 17.07
C ALA A 644 -20.21 5.16 18.03
N ASP A 645 -20.43 4.30 19.02
CA ASP A 645 -19.39 3.79 19.90
C ASP A 645 -18.85 2.50 19.27
N SER A 646 -17.55 2.46 18.98
CA SER A 646 -16.84 1.23 18.63
C SER A 646 -15.79 0.93 19.70
N ASP A 647 -15.17 -0.25 19.66
CA ASP A 647 -14.26 -0.71 20.71
C ASP A 647 -13.18 0.33 21.07
N THR A 648 -12.42 0.78 20.08
CA THR A 648 -11.27 1.69 20.26
C THR A 648 -11.56 3.13 19.83
N ASP A 649 -12.52 3.35 18.95
CA ASP A 649 -12.79 4.65 18.33
C ASP A 649 -14.24 5.12 18.54
N TRP A 650 -14.42 6.43 18.66
CA TRP A 650 -15.68 7.08 18.32
C TRP A 650 -15.78 7.22 16.80
N VAL A 651 -16.94 6.88 16.25
CA VAL A 651 -17.17 6.89 14.80
C VAL A 651 -18.29 7.88 14.46
N VAL A 652 -17.97 8.93 13.71
CA VAL A 652 -18.92 9.93 13.23
C VAL A 652 -19.18 9.69 11.75
N ARG A 653 -20.32 9.08 11.44
CA ARG A 653 -20.74 8.74 10.07
C ARG A 653 -21.79 9.73 9.57
N ALA A 654 -21.46 10.46 8.51
CA ALA A 654 -22.39 11.36 7.85
C ALA A 654 -23.51 10.57 7.15
N GLU A 655 -24.76 10.96 7.40
CA GLU A 655 -25.95 10.29 6.85
C GLU A 655 -26.46 11.00 5.58
N ALA A 656 -26.36 12.33 5.51
CA ALA A 656 -26.79 13.13 4.35
C ALA A 656 -26.24 14.57 4.41
N GLY A 657 -26.40 15.30 3.30
CA GLY A 657 -26.08 16.73 3.19
C GLY A 657 -24.65 17.00 2.73
N SER A 658 -24.36 18.25 2.35
CA SER A 658 -23.06 18.68 1.81
C SER A 658 -22.14 19.33 2.85
N GLY A 659 -22.57 19.43 4.11
CA GLY A 659 -21.81 20.04 5.19
C GLY A 659 -22.03 19.36 6.54
N LEU A 660 -20.96 19.26 7.33
CA LEU A 660 -20.96 18.63 8.64
C LEU A 660 -20.01 19.36 9.59
N GLN A 661 -20.45 19.62 10.82
CA GLN A 661 -19.58 20.09 11.89
C GLN A 661 -19.82 19.32 13.18
N PHE A 662 -18.73 18.96 13.84
CA PHE A 662 -18.78 18.27 15.12
C PHE A 662 -17.48 18.50 15.88
N GLU A 663 -17.50 18.29 17.20
CA GLU A 663 -16.32 18.50 18.04
C GLU A 663 -16.20 17.42 19.13
N ALA A 664 -14.96 17.15 19.54
CA ALA A 664 -14.66 16.26 20.65
C ALA A 664 -13.57 16.89 21.53
N ALA A 665 -13.76 16.86 22.85
CA ALA A 665 -12.77 17.41 23.77
C ALA A 665 -11.63 16.41 23.94
N PRO A 666 -10.36 16.85 23.87
CA PRO A 666 -9.24 16.02 24.29
C PRO A 666 -9.42 15.59 25.76
N ARG A 667 -9.07 14.34 26.08
CA ARG A 667 -8.94 13.92 27.47
C ARG A 667 -7.61 14.44 28.00
N LEU A 668 -7.65 15.28 29.04
CA LEU A 668 -6.45 15.77 29.70
C LEU A 668 -5.78 14.63 30.49
N GLY A 669 -4.47 14.43 30.31
CA GLY A 669 -3.66 13.57 31.19
C GLY A 669 -3.43 12.12 30.75
N VAL A 670 -3.75 11.72 29.52
CA VAL A 670 -3.38 10.40 28.99
C VAL A 670 -2.29 10.57 27.94
N GLN A 671 -1.02 10.50 28.35
CA GLN A 671 0.04 10.05 27.46
C GLN A 671 -0.11 8.53 27.39
N ASP A 672 -0.63 8.02 26.27
CA ASP A 672 -0.64 6.57 26.02
C ASP A 672 0.83 6.13 25.85
N ASP A 673 1.44 5.70 26.94
CA ASP A 673 2.68 4.90 26.94
C ASP A 673 2.36 3.40 26.89
N ASP A 674 1.11 3.02 26.61
CA ASP A 674 0.68 1.62 26.58
C ASP A 674 0.74 1.03 25.14
N PRO A 675 1.71 0.14 24.85
CA PRO A 675 1.77 -0.59 23.59
C PRO A 675 0.73 -1.71 23.48
N SER A 676 -0.11 -1.97 24.49
CA SER A 676 -1.12 -3.05 24.51
C SER A 676 -2.25 -2.91 23.48
N TRP A 677 -2.29 -1.81 22.73
CA TRP A 677 -3.27 -1.57 21.68
C TRP A 677 -2.98 -2.43 20.42
N ARG A 678 -3.33 -3.71 20.55
CA ARG A 678 -3.94 -4.65 19.61
C ARG A 678 -4.00 -6.08 20.19
N ASP A 679 -3.63 -6.25 21.45
CA ASP A 679 -3.76 -7.49 22.23
C ASP A 679 -5.19 -7.78 22.70
N ASN A 680 -6.19 -7.38 21.91
CA ASN A 680 -7.41 -8.18 21.86
C ASN A 680 -7.12 -9.35 20.92
N GLY A 681 -6.27 -10.25 21.40
CA GLY A 681 -6.51 -11.68 21.24
C GLY A 681 -7.90 -11.95 21.80
N HIS A 682 -8.95 -11.62 21.04
CA HIS A 682 -10.17 -12.36 21.16
C HIS A 682 -9.79 -13.77 20.75
N SER A 683 -9.55 -14.57 21.78
CA SER A 683 -10.01 -15.94 21.80
C SER A 683 -11.38 -15.97 21.15
N ALA A 684 -11.39 -16.29 19.86
CA ALA A 684 -12.52 -16.96 19.25
C ALA A 684 -12.60 -18.32 19.98
N THR A 685 -13.21 -18.31 21.15
CA THR A 685 -13.83 -19.50 21.71
C THR A 685 -15.30 -19.49 21.27
N PRO A 686 -15.87 -20.68 21.01
CA PRO A 686 -16.60 -21.02 19.78
C PRO A 686 -17.82 -20.16 19.43
#